data_AF-A0AA35RNC8-F1
#
_entry.id   AF-A0AA35RNC8-F1
#
_cell.length_a   1.000
_cell.length_b   1.000
_cell.length_c   1.000
_cell.angle_alpha   90.00
_cell.angle_beta   90.00
_cell.angle_gamma   90.00
#
_symmetry.space_group_name_H-M   'P 1'
#
loop_
_entity.id
_entity.type
_entity.pdbx_description
1 polymer ?
#
loop_
_entity_poly.entity_id
_entity_poly.type
_entity_poly.pdbx_seq_one_letter_code
_entity_poly.pdbx_strand_id
1 'polypeptide(L)'
;MSHWLYNHQWHSAQQGIGDLLLEHELPQQPPKPEKDKVVAFNKVATMYIRYTLVFRKLEECYDQMVHPQKRRLIRHMLDGTIGRILEMKQELFSLELLEYSYFDDLLTDMKLTPADVELPIPRYFLSENAKVLKEREKLLGSILAQMEAQNDTKPEEEVTMTTEEAIQLIQVHERARQGQLRARFMKDIKLQAERDKQSELRGHPKLDKTMAATIIQKMWRGFSQRRAVEAMRAEELVFLGMALPVVKSQRHTAAYLARKTEEKRHGTQEQYEKEYIEALDTVKQRLEETEGPDVKEQMQDQIRQWFIETRDATGKFPDYPDEEEGGSEAIFKKREELKADDNEEGKGKKGKGKKGKDKKEKGKKGKKGKKGKKGDEEEESGFVLAPSNFVPTLNDSSLNYASTWQDRDESVNLLQKHDVELIKDAKRVEIEAEIRKQVDELMREELKNLKLAIEKDKGKGKKGKKGKKGKKGKKGKKGKKGKKEKDLTPDRSIEDLYTELVREGIIVKCPKTRLSEYVGEYSFLATTLRRSGIEPMPSVYDVKRLVTEHCILPMGSQAVHEKAPHIPSLMITGPRGVGKKMLLQAVCTEVGANLFDLTPANIADRYPGKAGLNMLLHMVFKVGKAWAPSVVFIGDCEKTWMKKVPKTDKVKLSPIFH
;
A
#
# COMPACT_ATOMS: atom_id res chain seq x y z
N MET A 1 12.79 15.26 13.74
CA MET A 1 13.89 14.60 13.00
C MET A 1 14.27 15.46 11.80
N SER A 2 15.53 15.43 11.33
CA SER A 2 16.01 16.25 10.20
C SER A 2 15.78 15.54 8.85
N HIS A 3 15.90 16.25 7.71
CA HIS A 3 15.84 15.63 6.38
C HIS A 3 17.02 14.69 6.13
N TRP A 4 18.19 15.05 6.67
CA TRP A 4 19.42 14.26 6.59
C TRP A 4 19.24 12.82 7.11
N LEU A 5 18.52 12.64 8.22
CA LEU A 5 18.27 11.32 8.79
C LEU A 5 17.59 10.38 7.78
N TYR A 6 16.54 10.86 7.11
CA TYR A 6 15.78 10.03 6.16
C TYR A 6 16.56 9.77 4.88
N ASN A 7 17.38 10.72 4.41
CA ASN A 7 18.31 10.45 3.31
C ASN A 7 19.34 9.37 3.70
N HIS A 8 19.88 9.43 4.92
CA HIS A 8 20.81 8.40 5.42
C HIS A 8 20.14 7.03 5.59
N GLN A 9 18.93 7.00 6.14
CA GLN A 9 18.14 5.77 6.25
C GLN A 9 17.82 5.19 4.87
N TRP A 10 17.48 6.03 3.88
CA TRP A 10 17.23 5.60 2.51
C TRP A 10 18.49 5.02 1.87
N HIS A 11 19.65 5.67 2.02
CA HIS A 11 20.92 5.14 1.54
C HIS A 11 21.27 3.79 2.20
N SER A 12 21.07 3.68 3.52
CA SER A 12 21.27 2.42 4.24
C SER A 12 20.31 1.31 3.77
N ALA A 13 19.05 1.65 3.46
CA ALA A 13 18.10 0.70 2.90
C ALA A 13 18.51 0.26 1.50
N GLN A 14 19.02 1.19 0.68
CA GLN A 14 19.53 0.89 -0.65
C GLN A 14 20.73 -0.04 -0.63
N GLN A 15 21.70 0.22 0.24
CA GLN A 15 22.84 -0.67 0.46
C GLN A 15 22.36 -2.07 0.84
N GLY A 16 21.39 -2.17 1.76
CA GLY A 16 20.79 -3.46 2.13
C GLY A 16 20.13 -4.20 0.96
N ILE A 17 19.47 -3.48 0.04
CA ILE A 17 18.93 -4.08 -1.19
C ILE A 17 20.04 -4.52 -2.13
N GLY A 18 21.06 -3.68 -2.34
CA GLY A 18 22.20 -4.00 -3.19
C GLY A 18 22.94 -5.25 -2.71
N ASP A 19 23.19 -5.35 -1.41
CA ASP A 19 23.81 -6.50 -0.78
C ASP A 19 22.96 -7.77 -0.98
N LEU A 20 21.64 -7.69 -0.75
CA LEU A 20 20.72 -8.82 -0.96
C LEU A 20 20.67 -9.26 -2.43
N LEU A 21 20.61 -8.31 -3.36
CA LEU A 21 20.61 -8.61 -4.79
C LEU A 21 21.91 -9.31 -5.21
N LEU A 22 23.05 -8.81 -4.75
CA LEU A 22 24.36 -9.33 -5.13
C LEU A 22 24.70 -10.68 -4.46
N GLU A 23 24.33 -10.86 -3.19
CA GLU A 23 24.63 -12.09 -2.43
C GLU A 23 23.72 -13.26 -2.81
N HIS A 24 22.49 -13.00 -3.22
CA HIS A 24 21.44 -14.03 -3.23
C HIS A 24 20.62 -14.14 -4.51
N GLU A 25 20.31 -13.02 -5.17
CA GLU A 25 19.36 -13.00 -6.30
C GLU A 25 20.08 -12.99 -7.66
N LEU A 26 21.23 -12.34 -7.74
CA LEU A 26 22.09 -12.23 -8.93
C LEU A 26 23.50 -12.76 -8.64
N PRO A 27 23.65 -14.02 -8.16
CA PRO A 27 24.96 -14.55 -7.86
C PRO A 27 25.80 -14.71 -9.13
N GLN A 28 27.11 -14.46 -9.04
CA GLN A 28 28.05 -14.59 -10.17
C GLN A 28 28.12 -16.03 -10.72
N GLN A 29 27.69 -17.02 -9.95
CA GLN A 29 27.59 -18.43 -10.34
C GLN A 29 26.17 -18.94 -10.02
N PRO A 30 25.60 -19.82 -10.86
CA PRO A 30 24.28 -20.39 -10.58
C PRO A 30 24.30 -21.12 -9.24
N PRO A 31 23.30 -20.89 -8.36
CA PRO A 31 23.29 -21.49 -7.04
C PRO A 31 23.20 -23.02 -7.15
N LYS A 32 24.05 -23.72 -6.40
CA LYS A 32 23.96 -25.18 -6.29
C LYS A 32 22.69 -25.57 -5.53
N PRO A 33 22.00 -26.65 -5.94
CA PRO A 33 20.82 -27.13 -5.23
C PRO A 33 21.18 -27.59 -3.82
N GLU A 34 20.50 -27.04 -2.81
CA GLU A 34 20.76 -27.34 -1.40
C GLU A 34 20.01 -28.61 -1.00
N LYS A 35 20.72 -29.64 -0.54
CA LYS A 35 20.10 -30.93 -0.18
C LYS A 35 19.52 -30.92 1.23
N ASP A 36 20.05 -30.10 2.13
CA ASP A 36 19.58 -29.98 3.50
C ASP A 36 18.46 -28.94 3.62
N LYS A 37 17.27 -29.41 4.03
CA LYS A 37 16.09 -28.57 4.22
C LYS A 37 16.28 -27.52 5.33
N VAL A 38 17.05 -27.83 6.38
CA VAL A 38 17.27 -26.90 7.49
C VAL A 38 18.17 -25.75 7.07
N VAL A 39 19.23 -26.04 6.31
CA VAL A 39 20.12 -25.02 5.74
C VAL A 39 19.37 -24.17 4.71
N ALA A 40 18.57 -24.79 3.85
CA ALA A 40 17.71 -24.08 2.90
C ALA A 40 16.73 -23.15 3.63
N PHE A 41 16.06 -23.62 4.68
CA PHE A 41 15.16 -22.82 5.50
C PHE A 41 15.86 -21.63 6.14
N ASN A 42 16.98 -21.85 6.83
CA ASN A 42 17.73 -20.77 7.49
C ASN A 42 18.21 -19.71 6.49
N LYS A 43 18.58 -20.13 5.27
CA LYS A 43 18.97 -19.21 4.20
C LYS A 43 17.79 -18.33 3.76
N VAL A 44 16.63 -18.93 3.46
CA VAL A 44 15.42 -18.18 3.08
C VAL A 44 14.91 -17.30 4.24
N ALA A 45 14.94 -17.80 5.47
CA ALA A 45 14.53 -17.08 6.67
C ALA A 45 15.41 -15.86 6.93
N THR A 46 16.73 -15.99 6.73
CA THR A 46 17.67 -14.86 6.83
C THR A 46 17.37 -13.80 5.78
N MET A 47 17.12 -14.20 4.53
CA MET A 47 16.70 -13.25 3.48
C MET A 47 15.40 -12.55 3.85
N TYR A 48 14.39 -13.31 4.30
CA TYR A 48 13.11 -12.77 4.74
C TYR A 48 13.30 -11.69 5.83
N ILE A 49 14.11 -11.95 6.85
CA ILE A 49 14.37 -11.01 7.95
C ILE A 49 15.07 -9.76 7.41
N ARG A 50 16.10 -9.93 6.57
CA ARG A 50 16.83 -8.79 5.98
C ARG A 50 15.93 -7.92 5.10
N TYR A 51 15.09 -8.51 4.25
CA TYR A 51 14.09 -7.76 3.47
C TYR A 51 13.08 -7.05 4.38
N THR A 52 12.67 -7.65 5.49
CA THR A 52 11.79 -7.00 6.48
C THR A 52 12.44 -5.77 7.11
N LEU A 53 13.73 -5.83 7.46
CA LEU A 53 14.47 -4.68 7.98
C LEU A 53 14.60 -3.55 6.95
N VAL A 54 14.88 -3.90 5.69
CA VAL A 54 14.90 -2.94 4.58
C VAL A 54 13.52 -2.31 4.40
N PHE A 55 12.46 -3.11 4.38
CA PHE A 55 11.08 -2.66 4.23
C PHE A 55 10.70 -1.63 5.30
N ARG A 56 11.04 -1.87 6.57
CA ARG A 56 10.78 -0.92 7.66
C ARG A 56 11.46 0.42 7.43
N LYS A 57 12.75 0.40 7.04
CA LYS A 57 13.49 1.64 6.75
C LYS A 57 12.88 2.38 5.57
N LEU A 58 12.51 1.67 4.50
CA LEU A 58 11.87 2.28 3.33
C LEU A 58 10.48 2.85 3.65
N GLU A 59 9.71 2.20 4.51
CA GLU A 59 8.39 2.70 4.94
C GLU A 59 8.53 3.99 5.73
N GLU A 60 9.45 4.03 6.71
CA GLU A 60 9.74 5.24 7.47
C GLU A 60 10.24 6.38 6.57
N CYS A 61 11.10 6.05 5.59
CA CYS A 61 11.59 7.00 4.60
C CYS A 61 10.45 7.52 3.72
N TYR A 62 9.61 6.65 3.16
CA TYR A 62 8.48 7.06 2.32
C TYR A 62 7.53 7.97 3.10
N ASP A 63 7.20 7.59 4.33
CA ASP A 63 6.25 8.31 5.17
C ASP A 63 6.76 9.71 5.52
N GLN A 64 8.06 9.86 5.83
CA GLN A 64 8.60 11.11 6.35
C GLN A 64 9.36 11.98 5.36
N MET A 65 9.75 11.44 4.19
CA MET A 65 10.38 12.21 3.13
C MET A 65 9.35 13.12 2.46
N VAL A 66 9.75 14.37 2.20
CA VAL A 66 8.87 15.40 1.64
C VAL A 66 9.10 15.58 0.14
N HIS A 67 10.25 15.15 -0.36
CA HIS A 67 10.65 15.32 -1.75
C HIS A 67 9.82 14.44 -2.70
N PRO A 68 9.07 15.01 -3.65
CA PRO A 68 8.07 14.27 -4.45
C PRO A 68 8.68 13.23 -5.40
N GLN A 69 9.83 13.52 -6.03
CA GLN A 69 10.49 12.57 -6.95
C GLN A 69 11.11 11.38 -6.21
N LYS A 70 11.85 11.60 -5.12
CA LYS A 70 12.40 10.51 -4.28
C LYS A 70 11.32 9.60 -3.72
N ARG A 71 10.20 10.16 -3.24
CA ARG A 71 9.07 9.38 -2.75
C ARG A 71 8.53 8.40 -3.80
N ARG A 72 8.46 8.80 -5.08
CA ARG A 72 8.03 7.91 -6.18
C ARG A 72 9.00 6.75 -6.37
N LEU A 73 10.31 7.01 -6.31
CA LEU A 73 11.31 5.96 -6.40
C LEU A 73 11.20 4.99 -5.21
N ILE A 74 11.10 5.51 -3.98
CA ILE A 74 10.92 4.70 -2.77
C ILE A 74 9.61 3.91 -2.81
N ARG A 75 8.53 4.50 -3.34
CA ARG A 75 7.23 3.83 -3.53
C ARG A 75 7.37 2.58 -4.39
N HIS A 76 8.11 2.68 -5.49
CA HIS A 76 8.38 1.57 -6.40
C HIS A 76 9.28 0.51 -5.74
N MET A 77 10.29 0.93 -4.98
CA MET A 77 11.13 0.02 -4.18
C MET A 77 10.33 -0.74 -3.12
N LEU A 78 9.41 -0.05 -2.44
CA LEU A 78 8.51 -0.62 -1.43
C LEU A 78 7.64 -1.72 -2.04
N ASP A 79 7.03 -1.49 -3.21
CA ASP A 79 6.27 -2.54 -3.92
C ASP A 79 7.13 -3.76 -4.24
N GLY A 80 8.34 -3.54 -4.75
CA GLY A 80 9.30 -4.61 -5.02
C GLY A 80 9.67 -5.40 -3.77
N THR A 81 9.88 -4.71 -2.65
CA THR A 81 10.28 -5.33 -1.39
C THR A 81 9.12 -6.09 -0.75
N ILE A 82 7.90 -5.52 -0.76
CA ILE A 82 6.69 -6.20 -0.30
C ILE A 82 6.48 -7.50 -1.10
N GLY A 83 6.52 -7.40 -2.43
CA GLY A 83 6.35 -8.56 -3.30
C GLY A 83 7.39 -9.66 -3.01
N ARG A 84 8.65 -9.26 -2.78
CA ARG A 84 9.71 -10.21 -2.44
C ARG A 84 9.52 -10.84 -1.06
N ILE A 85 9.08 -10.09 -0.05
CA ILE A 85 8.74 -10.61 1.29
C ILE A 85 7.65 -11.70 1.17
N LEU A 86 6.62 -11.47 0.36
CA LEU A 86 5.54 -12.44 0.14
C LEU A 86 6.02 -13.70 -0.59
N GLU A 87 6.87 -13.55 -1.60
CA GLU A 87 7.51 -14.71 -2.25
C GLU A 87 8.38 -15.51 -1.27
N MET A 88 9.20 -14.84 -0.44
CA MET A 88 9.99 -15.52 0.60
C MET A 88 9.11 -16.23 1.62
N LYS A 89 7.98 -15.63 2.01
CA LYS A 89 7.03 -16.30 2.90
C LYS A 89 6.44 -17.56 2.26
N GLN A 90 6.11 -17.51 0.97
CA GLN A 90 5.60 -18.67 0.24
C GLN A 90 6.66 -19.79 0.12
N GLU A 91 7.93 -19.44 -0.04
CA GLU A 91 9.05 -20.39 -0.03
C GLU A 91 9.25 -21.03 1.34
N LEU A 92 9.20 -20.24 2.42
CA LEU A 92 9.26 -20.75 3.80
C LEU A 92 8.11 -21.72 4.07
N PHE A 93 6.89 -21.39 3.62
CA PHE A 93 5.76 -22.30 3.68
C PHE A 93 6.01 -23.58 2.89
N SER A 94 6.60 -23.49 1.70
CA SER A 94 6.87 -24.66 0.84
C SER A 94 7.92 -25.60 1.43
N LEU A 95 8.87 -25.07 2.22
CA LEU A 95 9.91 -25.83 2.89
C LEU A 95 9.43 -26.58 4.14
N GLU A 96 8.67 -25.90 5.02
CA GLU A 96 8.22 -26.49 6.30
C GLU A 96 6.81 -27.06 6.26
N LEU A 97 5.98 -26.65 5.29
CA LEU A 97 4.54 -26.91 5.22
C LEU A 97 3.77 -26.42 6.45
N LEU A 98 4.28 -25.36 7.08
CA LEU A 98 3.68 -24.70 8.24
C LEU A 98 3.32 -23.26 7.88
N GLU A 99 2.13 -22.84 8.31
CA GLU A 99 1.69 -21.44 8.18
C GLU A 99 2.54 -20.52 9.05
N TYR A 100 2.86 -20.95 10.26
CA TYR A 100 3.69 -20.20 11.21
C TYR A 100 5.17 -20.53 10.99
N SER A 101 6.00 -19.49 10.97
CA SER A 101 7.45 -19.62 10.84
C SER A 101 8.09 -18.97 12.06
N TYR A 102 8.97 -19.71 12.73
CA TYR A 102 9.59 -19.29 13.99
C TYR A 102 11.04 -18.88 13.75
N PHE A 103 11.41 -17.69 14.23
CA PHE A 103 12.70 -17.07 13.92
C PHE A 103 13.59 -16.86 15.15
N ASP A 104 13.20 -17.35 16.34
CA ASP A 104 13.83 -17.01 17.63
C ASP A 104 15.36 -17.15 17.65
N ASP A 105 15.88 -18.28 17.17
CA ASP A 105 17.31 -18.55 17.10
C ASP A 105 18.01 -17.59 16.13
N LEU A 106 17.42 -17.36 14.95
CA LEU A 106 17.96 -16.45 13.93
C LEU A 106 17.93 -14.99 14.39
N LEU A 107 16.88 -14.57 15.10
CA LEU A 107 16.80 -13.23 15.68
C LEU A 107 17.88 -13.05 16.75
N THR A 108 18.11 -14.07 17.57
CA THR A 108 19.17 -14.06 18.58
C THR A 108 20.56 -13.95 17.92
N ASP A 109 20.82 -14.75 16.88
CA ASP A 109 22.08 -14.74 16.13
C ASP A 109 22.32 -13.38 15.44
N MET A 110 21.27 -12.76 14.90
CA MET A 110 21.31 -11.44 14.27
C MET A 110 21.26 -10.27 15.27
N LYS A 111 21.13 -10.55 16.58
CA LYS A 111 20.96 -9.54 17.66
C LYS A 111 19.77 -8.61 17.43
N LEU A 112 18.68 -9.14 16.92
CA LEU A 112 17.44 -8.44 16.65
C LEU A 112 16.40 -8.80 17.70
N THR A 113 15.52 -7.84 18.00
CA THR A 113 14.33 -8.09 18.82
C THR A 113 13.15 -8.47 17.92
N PRO A 114 12.14 -9.19 18.42
CA PRO A 114 10.94 -9.47 17.65
C PRO A 114 10.29 -8.22 17.08
N ALA A 115 10.29 -7.12 17.87
CA ALA A 115 9.75 -5.82 17.49
C ALA A 115 10.44 -5.22 16.25
N ASP A 116 11.69 -5.59 15.96
CA ASP A 116 12.43 -5.14 14.77
C ASP A 116 11.97 -5.85 13.49
N VAL A 117 11.32 -7.02 13.62
CA VAL A 117 10.83 -7.84 12.49
C VAL A 117 9.30 -7.76 12.38
N GLU A 118 8.65 -6.82 13.08
CA GLU A 118 7.24 -6.48 12.78
C GLU A 118 7.16 -5.92 11.36
N LEU A 119 6.15 -6.33 10.61
CA LEU A 119 5.83 -5.70 9.34
C LEU A 119 4.93 -4.49 9.62
N PRO A 120 5.44 -3.24 9.53
CA PRO A 120 4.59 -2.07 9.60
C PRO A 120 3.63 -2.07 8.41
N ILE A 121 2.43 -1.55 8.64
CA ILE A 121 1.45 -1.38 7.57
C ILE A 121 1.81 -0.08 6.84
N PRO A 122 2.10 -0.12 5.53
CA PRO A 122 2.45 1.08 4.79
C PRO A 122 1.34 2.12 4.83
N ARG A 123 1.66 3.31 5.34
CA ARG A 123 0.68 4.40 5.48
C ARG A 123 0.10 4.87 4.14
N TYR A 124 0.81 4.60 3.04
CA TYR A 124 0.37 4.99 1.70
C TYR A 124 -0.88 4.28 1.20
N PHE A 125 -1.18 3.07 1.73
CA PHE A 125 -2.38 2.32 1.39
C PHE A 125 -3.65 3.15 1.58
N LEU A 126 -3.69 3.91 2.68
CA LEU A 126 -4.79 4.81 2.99
C LEU A 126 -4.59 6.22 2.44
N SER A 127 -3.36 6.75 2.44
CA SER A 127 -3.14 8.15 2.05
C SER A 127 -3.37 8.41 0.57
N GLU A 128 -2.94 7.51 -0.32
CA GLU A 128 -3.11 7.64 -1.78
C GLU A 128 -4.60 7.57 -2.15
N ASN A 129 -5.38 6.74 -1.45
CA ASN A 129 -6.81 6.54 -1.68
C ASN A 129 -7.71 7.39 -0.77
N ALA A 130 -7.16 8.31 0.01
CA ALA A 130 -7.89 9.00 1.09
C ALA A 130 -9.13 9.77 0.60
N LYS A 131 -9.09 10.35 -0.61
CA LYS A 131 -10.23 11.05 -1.21
C LYS A 131 -11.39 10.08 -1.50
N VAL A 132 -11.08 8.97 -2.17
CA VAL A 132 -12.04 7.92 -2.51
C VAL A 132 -12.63 7.31 -1.23
N LEU A 133 -11.81 7.00 -0.23
CA LEU A 133 -12.27 6.45 1.05
C LEU A 133 -13.22 7.40 1.78
N LYS A 134 -12.96 8.71 1.78
CA LYS A 134 -13.85 9.72 2.37
C LYS A 134 -15.18 9.82 1.63
N GLU A 135 -15.17 9.75 0.31
CA GLU A 135 -16.40 9.77 -0.51
C GLU A 135 -17.25 8.52 -0.24
N ARG A 136 -16.62 7.35 -0.17
CA ARG A 136 -17.27 6.09 0.19
C ARG A 136 -17.87 6.14 1.59
N GLU A 137 -17.13 6.62 2.58
CA GLU A 137 -17.62 6.76 3.97
C GLU A 137 -18.83 7.70 4.05
N LYS A 138 -18.83 8.79 3.27
CA LYS A 138 -19.98 9.71 3.17
C LYS A 138 -21.20 9.06 2.53
N LEU A 139 -21.02 8.31 1.45
CA LEU A 139 -22.12 7.59 0.77
C LEU A 139 -22.75 6.55 1.70
N LEU A 140 -21.92 5.74 2.36
CA LEU A 140 -22.42 4.76 3.32
C LEU A 140 -23.12 5.44 4.51
N GLY A 141 -22.57 6.54 5.00
CA GLY A 141 -23.19 7.33 6.07
C GLY A 141 -24.54 7.94 5.67
N SER A 142 -24.68 8.44 4.43
CA SER A 142 -25.96 9.01 3.96
C SER A 142 -27.04 7.94 3.78
N ILE A 143 -26.68 6.75 3.29
CA ILE A 143 -27.63 5.63 3.16
C ILE A 143 -28.08 5.15 4.54
N LEU A 144 -27.15 4.99 5.49
CA LEU A 144 -27.51 4.58 6.86
C LEU A 144 -28.39 5.62 7.56
N ALA A 145 -28.10 6.91 7.42
CA ALA A 145 -28.93 7.96 7.99
C ALA A 145 -30.36 7.98 7.39
N GLN A 146 -30.50 7.70 6.09
CA GLN A 146 -31.83 7.55 5.46
C GLN A 146 -32.61 6.36 6.03
N MET A 147 -31.93 5.26 6.36
CA MET A 147 -32.56 4.10 6.98
C MET A 147 -32.94 4.34 8.44
N GLU A 148 -32.08 5.02 9.21
CA GLU A 148 -32.37 5.42 10.59
C GLU A 148 -33.61 6.34 10.63
N ALA A 149 -33.67 7.34 9.75
CA ALA A 149 -34.84 8.21 9.61
C ALA A 149 -36.14 7.48 9.20
N GLN A 150 -36.04 6.36 8.48
CA GLN A 150 -37.19 5.51 8.15
C GLN A 150 -37.59 4.56 9.31
N ASN A 151 -36.64 4.24 10.21
CA ASN A 151 -36.86 3.37 11.36
C ASN A 151 -37.31 4.14 12.61
N ASP A 152 -37.12 5.47 12.64
CA ASP A 152 -37.65 6.38 13.69
C ASP A 152 -39.19 6.48 13.70
N THR A 153 -39.90 5.74 12.82
CA THR A 153 -41.33 5.46 12.97
C THR A 153 -41.63 4.24 13.84
N LYS A 154 -40.66 3.71 14.60
CA LYS A 154 -40.95 2.82 15.72
C LYS A 154 -41.39 3.68 16.91
N PRO A 155 -42.53 3.39 17.56
CA PRO A 155 -42.91 4.10 18.77
C PRO A 155 -41.79 3.91 19.78
N GLU A 156 -41.40 4.99 20.45
CA GLU A 156 -40.48 4.99 21.58
C GLU A 156 -40.73 3.74 22.41
N GLU A 157 -39.71 2.88 22.56
CA GLU A 157 -39.76 1.84 23.58
C GLU A 157 -40.02 2.59 24.89
N GLU A 158 -41.27 2.55 25.37
CA GLU A 158 -41.63 3.08 26.67
C GLU A 158 -40.65 2.47 27.66
N VAL A 159 -39.72 3.29 28.14
CA VAL A 159 -38.81 2.92 29.22
C VAL A 159 -39.71 2.67 30.41
N THR A 160 -40.12 1.42 30.59
CA THR A 160 -40.92 0.97 31.71
C THR A 160 -39.99 0.93 32.91
N MET A 161 -39.76 2.11 33.49
CA MET A 161 -39.09 2.22 34.78
C MET A 161 -39.98 1.51 35.81
N THR A 162 -39.40 0.59 36.55
CA THR A 162 -40.13 -0.06 37.64
C THR A 162 -40.48 0.98 38.71
N THR A 163 -41.59 0.80 39.41
CA THR A 163 -41.99 1.71 40.50
C THR A 163 -40.90 1.83 41.57
N GLU A 164 -40.13 0.76 41.79
CA GLU A 164 -39.00 0.72 42.72
C GLU A 164 -37.84 1.61 42.25
N GLU A 165 -37.46 1.55 40.97
CA GLU A 165 -36.44 2.42 40.38
C GLU A 165 -36.87 3.89 40.44
N ALA A 166 -38.15 4.18 40.17
CA ALA A 166 -38.71 5.52 40.30
C ALA A 166 -38.57 6.07 41.73
N ILE A 167 -38.95 5.27 42.72
CA ILE A 167 -38.86 5.63 44.14
C ILE A 167 -37.41 5.86 44.56
N GLN A 168 -36.48 4.98 44.17
CA GLN A 168 -35.06 5.15 44.48
C GLN A 168 -34.50 6.45 43.89
N LEU A 169 -34.84 6.76 42.64
CA LEU A 169 -34.37 7.95 41.95
C LEU A 169 -34.90 9.24 42.64
N ILE A 170 -36.17 9.25 43.02
CA ILE A 170 -36.78 10.34 43.80
C ILE A 170 -36.09 10.49 45.17
N GLN A 171 -35.86 9.40 45.89
CA GLN A 171 -35.21 9.43 47.21
C GLN A 171 -33.75 9.89 47.13
N VAL A 172 -33.02 9.54 46.07
CA VAL A 172 -31.66 10.03 45.83
C VAL A 172 -31.68 11.54 45.59
N HIS A 173 -32.61 12.02 44.75
CA HIS A 173 -32.75 13.45 44.46
C HIS A 173 -33.19 14.26 45.69
N GLU A 174 -34.11 13.75 46.52
CA GLU A 174 -34.52 14.43 47.75
C GLU A 174 -33.40 14.46 48.79
N ARG A 175 -32.62 13.37 48.94
CA ARG A 175 -31.41 13.39 49.78
C ARG A 175 -30.38 14.40 49.29
N ALA A 176 -30.18 14.48 47.97
CA ALA A 176 -29.29 15.47 47.37
C ALA A 176 -29.78 16.91 47.63
N ARG A 177 -31.07 17.17 47.47
CA ARG A 177 -31.69 18.48 47.77
C ARG A 177 -31.49 18.88 49.23
N GLN A 178 -31.79 17.97 50.17
CA GLN A 178 -31.59 18.22 51.60
C GLN A 178 -30.11 18.44 51.95
N GLY A 179 -29.21 17.68 51.33
CA GLY A 179 -27.76 17.86 51.47
C GLY A 179 -27.31 19.25 51.03
N GLN A 180 -27.78 19.71 49.86
CA GLN A 180 -27.50 21.06 49.37
C GLN A 180 -28.06 22.14 50.29
N LEU A 181 -29.28 21.96 50.82
CA LEU A 181 -29.91 22.93 51.73
C LEU A 181 -29.12 23.04 53.04
N ARG A 182 -28.74 21.91 53.65
CA ARG A 182 -27.90 21.86 54.85
C ARG A 182 -26.53 22.47 54.62
N ALA A 183 -25.90 22.20 53.47
CA ALA A 183 -24.61 22.79 53.11
C ALA A 183 -24.68 24.31 52.97
N ARG A 184 -25.75 24.85 52.36
CA ARG A 184 -26.00 26.30 52.30
C ARG A 184 -26.17 26.88 53.71
N PHE A 185 -27.01 26.28 54.53
CA PHE A 185 -27.24 26.74 55.90
C PHE A 185 -25.95 26.75 56.76
N MET A 186 -25.15 25.68 56.69
CA MET A 186 -23.85 25.62 57.38
C MET A 186 -22.85 26.64 56.85
N LYS A 187 -22.88 26.95 55.56
CA LYS A 187 -22.05 27.99 54.96
C LYS A 187 -22.43 29.38 55.49
N ASP A 188 -23.72 29.65 55.64
CA ASP A 188 -24.21 30.92 56.17
C ASP A 188 -23.80 31.11 57.65
N ILE A 189 -23.94 30.06 58.48
CA ILE A 189 -23.45 30.06 59.86
C ILE A 189 -21.94 30.36 59.90
N LYS A 190 -21.15 29.71 59.05
CA LYS A 190 -19.71 29.94 59.00
C LYS A 190 -19.37 31.39 58.61
N LEU A 191 -20.09 31.94 57.63
CA LEU A 191 -19.87 33.29 57.14
C LEU A 191 -20.26 34.35 58.19
N GLN A 192 -21.28 34.05 58.99
CA GLN A 192 -21.68 34.87 60.13
C GLN A 192 -20.62 34.80 61.25
N ALA A 193 -20.14 33.61 61.60
CA ALA A 193 -19.03 33.46 62.55
C ALA A 193 -17.73 34.14 62.07
N GLU A 194 -17.44 34.14 60.76
CA GLU A 194 -16.31 34.88 60.19
C GLU A 194 -16.51 36.40 60.29
N ARG A 195 -17.74 36.91 60.09
CA ARG A 195 -18.08 38.33 60.30
C ARG A 195 -17.94 38.71 61.77
N ASP A 196 -18.42 37.88 62.69
CA ASP A 196 -18.32 38.11 64.12
C ASP A 196 -16.84 38.16 64.54
N LYS A 197 -16.03 37.21 64.07
CA LYS A 197 -14.58 37.19 64.29
C LYS A 197 -13.86 38.39 63.66
N GLN A 198 -14.28 38.84 62.48
CA GLN A 198 -13.76 40.06 61.86
C GLN A 198 -14.16 41.31 62.63
N SER A 199 -15.33 41.33 63.26
CA SER A 199 -15.77 42.42 64.13
C SER A 199 -14.93 42.48 65.43
N GLU A 200 -14.57 41.33 66.00
CA GLU A 200 -13.66 41.23 67.14
C GLU A 200 -12.23 41.67 66.77
N LEU A 201 -11.77 41.37 65.56
CA LEU A 201 -10.45 41.75 65.05
C LEU A 201 -10.30 43.26 64.74
N ARG A 202 -11.39 44.04 64.67
CA ARG A 202 -11.35 45.50 64.42
C ARG A 202 -10.72 46.31 65.56
N GLY A 203 -10.40 45.68 66.70
CA GLY A 203 -9.75 46.31 67.85
C GLY A 203 -8.23 46.13 67.97
N HIS A 204 -7.56 45.39 67.08
CA HIS A 204 -6.11 45.14 67.19
C HIS A 204 -5.24 46.15 66.39
N PRO A 205 -4.06 46.56 66.90
CA PRO A 205 -3.21 47.56 66.25
C PRO A 205 -2.70 47.09 64.89
N LYS A 206 -2.34 48.04 64.02
CA LYS A 206 -1.73 47.81 62.70
C LYS A 206 -0.65 46.73 62.77
N LEU A 207 -0.81 45.70 61.97
CA LEU A 207 0.03 44.50 61.88
C LEU A 207 1.53 44.89 61.79
N ASP A 208 2.33 44.53 62.80
CA ASP A 208 3.77 44.73 62.76
C ASP A 208 4.40 43.92 61.60
N LYS A 209 5.49 44.40 60.99
CA LYS A 209 6.14 43.75 59.84
C LYS A 209 6.55 42.31 60.15
N THR A 210 6.99 42.05 61.39
CA THR A 210 7.37 40.70 61.84
C THR A 210 6.14 39.79 61.95
N MET A 211 5.02 40.30 62.48
CA MET A 211 3.75 39.58 62.56
C MET A 211 3.17 39.31 61.16
N ALA A 212 3.25 40.30 60.25
CA ALA A 212 2.83 40.16 58.86
C ALA A 212 3.61 39.05 58.15
N ALA A 213 4.95 39.05 58.26
CA ALA A 213 5.81 38.01 57.71
C ALA A 213 5.47 36.63 58.29
N THR A 214 5.22 36.55 59.60
CA THR A 214 4.83 35.29 60.27
C THR A 214 3.49 34.76 59.73
N ILE A 215 2.50 35.62 59.51
CA ILE A 215 1.20 35.22 58.95
C ILE A 215 1.36 34.74 57.50
N ILE A 216 2.12 35.45 56.67
CA ILE A 216 2.38 35.06 55.28
C ILE A 216 3.11 33.71 55.23
N GLN A 217 4.16 33.54 56.03
CA GLN A 217 4.91 32.28 56.11
C GLN A 217 4.04 31.14 56.61
N LYS A 218 3.20 31.36 57.63
CA LYS A 218 2.25 30.37 58.14
C LYS A 218 1.24 29.96 57.07
N MET A 219 0.68 30.94 56.35
CA MET A 219 -0.27 30.69 55.26
C MET A 219 0.39 29.93 54.10
N TRP A 220 1.61 30.31 53.71
CA TRP A 220 2.37 29.63 52.66
C TRP A 220 2.77 28.21 53.07
N ARG A 221 3.32 28.01 54.28
CA ARG A 221 3.65 26.67 54.81
C ARG A 221 2.40 25.80 54.89
N GLY A 222 1.28 26.35 55.35
CA GLY A 222 0.00 25.64 55.38
C GLY A 222 -0.54 25.28 53.99
N PHE A 223 -0.43 26.19 53.02
CA PHE A 223 -0.80 25.93 51.62
C PHE A 223 0.09 24.85 50.98
N SER A 224 1.41 25.00 51.14
CA SER A 224 2.41 24.04 50.65
C SER A 224 2.18 22.65 51.25
N GLN A 225 2.00 22.57 52.58
CA GLN A 225 1.74 21.31 53.26
C GLN A 225 0.41 20.68 52.82
N ARG A 226 -0.67 21.47 52.69
CA ARG A 226 -1.95 20.94 52.19
C ARG A 226 -1.82 20.40 50.77
N ARG A 227 -1.10 21.08 49.88
CA ARG A 227 -0.82 20.56 48.53
C ARG A 227 0.03 19.30 48.56
N ALA A 228 1.02 19.22 49.43
CA ALA A 228 1.84 18.02 49.60
C ALA A 228 1.01 16.84 50.12
N VAL A 229 0.14 17.07 51.11
CA VAL A 229 -0.77 16.04 51.65
C VAL A 229 -1.79 15.59 50.61
N GLU A 230 -2.34 16.52 49.82
CA GLU A 230 -3.25 16.20 48.73
C GLU A 230 -2.55 15.36 47.65
N ALA A 231 -1.30 15.68 47.32
CA ALA A 231 -0.48 14.89 46.40
C ALA A 231 -0.19 13.49 46.95
N MET A 232 0.26 13.36 48.20
CA MET A 232 0.51 12.07 48.85
C MET A 232 -0.77 11.21 48.91
N ARG A 233 -1.91 11.83 49.23
CA ARG A 233 -3.21 11.14 49.21
C ARG A 233 -3.58 10.67 47.80
N ALA A 234 -3.34 11.48 46.78
CA ALA A 234 -3.60 11.07 45.40
C ALA A 234 -2.69 9.90 44.98
N GLU A 235 -1.41 9.94 45.35
CA GLU A 235 -0.46 8.83 45.12
C GLU A 235 -0.88 7.55 45.85
N GLU A 236 -1.33 7.66 47.10
CA GLU A 236 -1.84 6.53 47.89
C GLU A 236 -3.12 5.95 47.28
N LEU A 237 -4.06 6.78 46.83
CA LEU A 237 -5.27 6.31 46.14
C LEU A 237 -4.94 5.58 44.84
N VAL A 238 -3.91 6.02 44.12
CA VAL A 238 -3.40 5.34 42.92
C VAL A 238 -2.74 4.01 43.28
N PHE A 239 -1.89 4.01 44.32
CA PHE A 239 -1.23 2.80 44.81
C PHE A 239 -2.24 1.73 45.28
N LEU A 240 -3.30 2.15 45.98
CA LEU A 240 -4.39 1.29 46.43
C LEU A 240 -5.36 0.90 45.29
N GLY A 241 -5.18 1.41 44.08
CA GLY A 241 -6.04 1.13 42.92
C GLY A 241 -7.44 1.79 42.97
N MET A 242 -7.68 2.70 43.91
CA MET A 242 -8.94 3.45 44.05
C MET A 242 -9.03 4.65 43.11
N ALA A 243 -7.90 5.10 42.56
CA ALA A 243 -7.84 6.14 41.53
C ALA A 243 -6.91 5.71 40.40
N LEU A 244 -7.22 6.12 39.17
CA LEU A 244 -6.30 5.95 38.06
C LEU A 244 -5.15 6.97 38.18
N PRO A 245 -3.89 6.58 37.86
CA PRO A 245 -2.79 7.52 37.85
C PRO A 245 -3.10 8.70 36.93
N VAL A 246 -2.90 9.93 37.43
CA VAL A 246 -3.02 11.14 36.60
C VAL A 246 -1.97 11.06 35.51
N VAL A 247 -2.41 10.77 34.28
CA VAL A 247 -1.54 10.75 33.10
C VAL A 247 -0.96 12.16 32.96
N LYS A 248 0.33 12.33 33.30
CA LYS A 248 1.05 13.59 33.07
C LYS A 248 0.80 14.02 31.62
N SER A 249 0.45 15.30 31.42
CA SER A 249 0.09 15.81 30.10
C SER A 249 1.12 15.37 29.06
N GLN A 250 0.71 14.48 28.16
CA GLN A 250 1.59 13.91 27.13
C GLN A 250 2.13 14.96 26.15
N ARG A 251 1.68 16.22 26.26
CA ARG A 251 1.98 17.36 25.37
C ARG A 251 3.46 17.75 25.30
N HIS A 252 4.31 17.28 26.22
CA HIS A 252 5.75 17.55 26.23
C HIS A 252 6.64 16.31 26.12
N THR A 253 6.05 15.13 25.91
CA THR A 253 6.85 13.90 25.69
C THR A 253 7.52 13.95 24.32
N ALA A 254 8.73 13.42 24.20
CA ALA A 254 9.45 13.30 22.92
C ALA A 254 8.59 12.62 21.83
N ALA A 255 7.82 11.58 22.21
CA ALA A 255 6.88 10.90 21.33
C ALA A 255 5.76 11.81 20.79
N TYR A 256 5.25 12.73 21.60
CA TYR A 256 4.23 13.69 21.17
C TYR A 256 4.81 14.73 20.20
N LEU A 257 6.01 15.25 20.51
CA LEU A 257 6.71 16.18 19.63
C LEU A 257 7.09 15.52 18.29
N ALA A 258 7.47 14.24 18.31
CA ALA A 258 7.71 13.43 17.11
C ALA A 258 6.44 13.34 16.26
N ARG A 259 5.31 12.86 16.82
CA ARG A 259 4.02 12.79 16.11
C ARG A 259 3.58 14.13 15.53
N LYS A 260 3.72 15.22 16.29
CA LYS A 260 3.40 16.58 15.81
C LYS A 260 4.30 17.00 14.64
N THR A 261 5.56 16.55 14.61
CA THR A 261 6.48 16.81 13.51
C THR A 261 6.13 15.98 12.28
N GLU A 262 5.76 14.71 12.47
CA GLU A 262 5.27 13.82 11.41
C GLU A 262 4.02 14.41 10.75
N GLU A 263 3.02 14.82 11.53
CA GLU A 263 1.78 15.45 11.02
C GLU A 263 2.07 16.71 10.19
N LYS A 264 2.99 17.57 10.65
CA LYS A 264 3.39 18.75 9.89
C LYS A 264 4.02 18.38 8.55
N ARG A 265 4.88 17.35 8.53
CA ARG A 265 5.51 16.86 7.30
C ARG A 265 4.49 16.31 6.32
N HIS A 266 3.45 15.62 6.79
CA HIS A 266 2.37 15.14 5.92
C HIS A 266 1.64 16.31 5.23
N GLY A 267 1.42 17.42 5.95
CA GLY A 267 0.89 18.64 5.36
C GLY A 267 1.81 19.24 4.29
N THR A 268 3.13 19.28 4.54
CA THR A 268 4.11 19.77 3.55
C THR A 268 4.21 18.84 2.33
N GLN A 269 4.08 17.52 2.51
CA GLN A 269 4.08 16.56 1.40
C GLN A 269 2.94 16.84 0.43
N GLU A 270 1.73 17.07 0.93
CA GLU A 270 0.57 17.37 0.07
C GLU A 270 0.78 18.69 -0.70
N GLN A 271 1.41 19.68 -0.07
CA GLN A 271 1.74 20.95 -0.72
C GLN A 271 2.78 20.76 -1.84
N TYR A 272 3.89 20.08 -1.55
CA TYR A 272 4.95 19.86 -2.55
C TYR A 272 4.53 18.94 -3.68
N GLU A 273 3.63 17.99 -3.42
CA GLU A 273 3.07 17.15 -4.47
C GLU A 273 2.20 17.97 -5.44
N LYS A 274 1.39 18.91 -4.93
CA LYS A 274 0.64 19.86 -5.76
C LYS A 274 1.57 20.75 -6.58
N GLU A 275 2.57 21.35 -5.93
CA GLU A 275 3.59 22.18 -6.61
C GLU A 275 4.32 21.38 -7.70
N TYR A 276 4.62 20.10 -7.47
CA TYR A 276 5.27 19.22 -8.44
C TYR A 276 4.37 18.91 -9.63
N ILE A 277 3.10 18.59 -9.41
CA ILE A 277 2.13 18.33 -10.48
C ILE A 277 1.96 19.58 -11.36
N GLU A 278 1.81 20.75 -10.75
CA GLU A 278 1.74 22.03 -11.48
C GLU A 278 3.03 22.33 -12.26
N ALA A 279 4.19 22.00 -11.67
CA ALA A 279 5.48 22.16 -12.32
C ALA A 279 5.66 21.22 -13.53
N LEU A 280 5.12 20.01 -13.51
CA LEU A 280 5.18 19.08 -14.65
C LEU A 280 4.53 19.69 -15.90
N ASP A 281 3.34 20.26 -15.74
CA ASP A 281 2.60 20.87 -16.86
C ASP A 281 3.28 22.18 -17.30
N THR A 282 3.70 23.01 -16.34
CA THR A 282 4.37 24.29 -16.63
C THR A 282 5.70 24.08 -17.37
N VAL A 283 6.48 23.09 -16.96
CA VAL A 283 7.76 22.76 -17.61
C VAL A 283 7.53 22.13 -18.98
N LYS A 284 6.53 21.23 -19.12
CA LYS A 284 6.17 20.65 -20.42
C LYS A 284 5.80 21.74 -21.43
N GLN A 285 4.92 22.67 -21.07
CA GLN A 285 4.52 23.79 -21.94
C GLN A 285 5.72 24.64 -22.37
N ARG A 286 6.60 25.00 -21.42
CA ARG A 286 7.80 25.79 -21.73
C ARG A 286 8.74 25.05 -22.68
N LEU A 287 8.96 23.76 -22.48
CA LEU A 287 9.82 22.95 -23.36
C LEU A 287 9.25 22.82 -24.77
N GLU A 288 7.93 22.63 -24.91
CA GLU A 288 7.27 22.61 -26.22
C GLU A 288 7.42 23.95 -26.97
N GLU A 289 7.36 25.08 -26.25
CA GLU A 289 7.53 26.41 -26.83
C GLU A 289 8.99 26.71 -27.20
N THR A 290 9.96 26.31 -26.37
CA THR A 290 11.37 26.67 -26.56
C THR A 290 12.17 25.65 -27.35
N GLU A 291 12.07 24.36 -26.99
CA GLU A 291 12.88 23.27 -27.59
C GLU A 291 12.09 22.53 -28.69
N GLY A 292 10.75 22.60 -28.67
CA GLY A 292 9.90 21.89 -29.63
C GLY A 292 10.15 22.22 -31.11
N PRO A 293 10.22 23.50 -31.51
CA PRO A 293 10.51 23.87 -32.91
C PRO A 293 11.88 23.36 -33.38
N ASP A 294 12.91 23.51 -32.53
CA ASP A 294 14.28 23.11 -32.83
C ASP A 294 14.39 21.58 -32.99
N VAL A 295 13.79 20.82 -32.07
CA VAL A 295 13.74 19.35 -32.14
C VAL A 295 12.99 18.89 -33.40
N LYS A 296 11.89 19.56 -33.74
CA LYS A 296 11.11 19.26 -34.94
C LYS A 296 11.91 19.49 -36.23
N GLU A 297 12.60 20.62 -36.33
CA GLU A 297 13.46 20.95 -37.48
C GLU A 297 14.60 19.95 -37.61
N GLN A 298 15.30 19.65 -36.52
CA GLN A 298 16.39 18.66 -36.51
C GLN A 298 15.90 17.27 -36.95
N MET A 299 14.76 16.80 -36.47
CA MET A 299 14.19 15.51 -36.89
C MET A 299 13.79 15.53 -38.37
N GLN A 300 13.16 16.59 -38.86
CA GLN A 300 12.79 16.74 -40.26
C GLN A 300 14.02 16.72 -41.17
N ASP A 301 15.06 17.47 -40.82
CA ASP A 301 16.30 17.53 -41.60
C ASP A 301 17.02 16.18 -41.64
N GLN A 302 17.06 15.46 -40.52
CA GLN A 302 17.66 14.13 -40.50
C GLN A 302 16.88 13.13 -41.38
N ILE A 303 15.54 13.22 -41.42
CA ILE A 303 14.71 12.37 -42.28
C ILE A 303 14.83 12.79 -43.76
N ARG A 304 14.88 14.09 -44.06
CA ARG A 304 15.11 14.61 -45.42
C ARG A 304 16.47 14.17 -45.94
N GLN A 305 17.50 14.25 -45.12
CA GLN A 305 18.84 13.76 -45.45
C GLN A 305 18.81 12.26 -45.76
N TRP A 306 18.08 11.47 -44.97
CA TRP A 306 17.88 10.04 -45.26
C TRP A 306 17.15 9.79 -46.59
N PHE A 307 16.15 10.60 -46.95
CA PHE A 307 15.51 10.49 -48.28
C PHE A 307 16.50 10.73 -49.42
N ILE A 308 17.39 11.71 -49.28
CA ILE A 308 18.40 12.05 -50.28
C ILE A 308 19.43 10.92 -50.40
N GLU A 309 20.01 10.49 -49.28
CA GLU A 309 21.01 9.41 -49.24
C GLU A 309 20.46 8.12 -49.84
N THR A 310 19.21 7.76 -49.51
CA THR A 310 18.60 6.53 -50.03
C THR A 310 18.19 6.67 -51.51
N ARG A 311 17.76 7.85 -51.96
CA ARG A 311 17.48 8.14 -53.38
C ARG A 311 18.75 8.04 -54.21
N ASP A 312 19.85 8.62 -53.74
CA ASP A 312 21.12 8.62 -54.46
C ASP A 312 21.71 7.19 -54.55
N ALA A 313 21.45 6.35 -53.54
CA ALA A 313 21.85 4.94 -53.54
C ALA A 313 20.95 4.01 -54.40
N THR A 314 19.64 4.25 -54.47
CA THR A 314 18.67 3.29 -55.07
C THR A 314 17.94 3.81 -56.32
N GLY A 315 18.07 5.09 -56.65
CA GLY A 315 17.43 5.74 -57.80
C GLY A 315 15.91 5.93 -57.66
N LYS A 316 15.31 5.60 -56.51
CA LYS A 316 13.89 5.81 -56.18
C LYS A 316 13.74 6.29 -54.74
N PHE A 317 12.67 7.04 -54.46
CA PHE A 317 12.36 7.43 -53.08
C PHE A 317 11.94 6.21 -52.24
N PRO A 318 12.41 6.10 -50.98
CA PRO A 318 12.04 5.02 -50.09
C PRO A 318 10.53 4.95 -49.80
N ASP A 319 10.07 3.79 -49.38
CA ASP A 319 8.78 3.67 -48.68
C ASP A 319 9.00 3.94 -47.19
N TYR A 320 8.13 4.77 -46.62
CA TYR A 320 8.21 5.17 -45.22
C TYR A 320 7.70 4.03 -44.34
N PRO A 321 8.39 3.65 -43.25
CA PRO A 321 7.95 2.55 -42.39
C PRO A 321 6.55 2.82 -41.78
N ASP A 322 5.72 1.78 -41.71
CA ASP A 322 4.39 1.88 -41.11
C ASP A 322 4.47 2.08 -39.58
N GLU A 323 3.40 2.61 -38.97
CA GLU A 323 3.32 2.83 -37.51
C GLU A 323 3.55 1.54 -36.70
N GLU A 324 3.23 0.36 -37.26
CA GLU A 324 3.45 -0.95 -36.63
C GLU A 324 4.91 -1.44 -36.69
N GLU A 325 5.77 -0.86 -37.53
CA GLU A 325 7.20 -1.21 -37.66
C GLU A 325 8.15 -0.21 -36.97
N GLY A 326 7.60 0.79 -36.27
CA GLY A 326 8.39 1.78 -35.51
C GLY A 326 8.71 3.08 -36.24
N GLY A 327 8.08 3.37 -37.39
CA GLY A 327 8.17 4.69 -38.04
C GLY A 327 9.61 5.19 -38.28
N SER A 328 9.90 6.43 -37.86
CA SER A 328 11.27 7.00 -37.93
C SER A 328 12.27 6.41 -36.93
N GLU A 329 11.84 5.68 -35.89
CA GLU A 329 12.73 5.07 -34.89
C GLU A 329 13.62 3.98 -35.51
N ALA A 330 13.08 3.22 -36.46
CA ALA A 330 13.85 2.25 -37.24
C ALA A 330 14.88 2.92 -38.17
N ILE A 331 14.60 4.14 -38.64
CA ILE A 331 15.49 4.92 -39.51
C ILE A 331 16.67 5.47 -38.69
N PHE A 332 16.40 6.01 -37.49
CA PHE A 332 17.43 6.53 -36.60
C PHE A 332 18.33 5.42 -36.04
N LYS A 333 17.74 4.30 -35.61
CA LYS A 333 18.51 3.16 -35.09
C LYS A 333 19.44 2.54 -36.14
N LYS A 334 18.98 2.41 -37.38
CA LYS A 334 19.80 1.93 -38.50
C LYS A 334 20.94 2.91 -38.86
N ARG A 335 20.71 4.21 -38.67
CA ARG A 335 21.73 5.25 -38.91
C ARG A 335 22.74 5.34 -37.76
N GLU A 336 22.34 5.10 -36.53
CA GLU A 336 23.27 4.97 -35.38
C GLU A 336 24.18 3.75 -35.54
N GLU A 337 23.65 2.61 -36.02
CA GLU A 337 24.48 1.44 -36.35
C GLU A 337 25.51 1.74 -37.45
N LEU A 338 25.13 2.48 -38.51
CA LEU A 338 26.05 2.90 -39.58
C LEU A 338 27.10 3.94 -39.12
N LYS A 339 26.73 4.88 -38.23
CA LYS A 339 27.66 5.87 -37.66
C LYS A 339 28.62 5.26 -36.64
N ALA A 340 28.23 4.19 -35.95
CA ALA A 340 29.10 3.45 -35.05
C ALA A 340 30.23 2.72 -35.83
N ASP A 341 29.92 2.22 -37.03
CA ASP A 341 30.92 1.64 -37.94
C ASP A 341 31.89 2.71 -38.51
N ASP A 342 31.41 3.92 -38.82
CA ASP A 342 32.26 5.03 -39.32
C ASP A 342 33.17 5.64 -38.24
N ASN A 343 32.76 5.64 -36.97
CA ASN A 343 33.57 6.18 -35.86
C ASN A 343 34.72 5.25 -35.42
N GLU A 344 34.76 3.98 -35.86
CA GLU A 344 35.91 3.09 -35.63
C GLU A 344 37.08 3.34 -36.62
N GLU A 345 36.88 4.07 -37.72
CA GLU A 345 37.97 4.35 -38.68
C GLU A 345 38.87 5.55 -38.30
N GLY A 346 38.59 6.22 -37.18
CA GLY A 346 39.22 7.49 -36.77
C GLY A 346 40.31 7.46 -35.69
N LYS A 347 40.89 6.32 -35.30
CA LYS A 347 42.11 6.30 -34.44
C LYS A 347 43.09 5.17 -34.81
N GLY A 348 44.29 5.57 -35.22
CA GLY A 348 45.34 4.71 -35.75
C GLY A 348 45.97 3.71 -34.77
N LYS A 349 46.09 2.48 -35.26
CA LYS A 349 47.05 1.38 -34.97
C LYS A 349 48.15 1.61 -33.91
N LYS A 350 48.23 0.65 -32.97
CA LYS A 350 49.42 -0.20 -32.76
C LYS A 350 49.09 -1.50 -31.99
N GLY A 351 49.33 -2.64 -32.64
CA GLY A 351 49.96 -3.80 -31.98
C GLY A 351 49.11 -5.05 -31.63
N LYS A 352 48.91 -5.92 -32.62
CA LYS A 352 49.06 -7.40 -32.58
C LYS A 352 48.16 -8.26 -31.64
N GLY A 353 47.40 -9.21 -32.24
CA GLY A 353 47.13 -10.49 -31.56
C GLY A 353 45.91 -11.36 -31.94
N LYS A 354 45.78 -11.78 -33.21
CA LYS A 354 45.23 -13.10 -33.65
C LYS A 354 43.75 -13.44 -33.33
N LYS A 355 42.89 -13.32 -34.36
CA LYS A 355 41.54 -13.91 -34.46
C LYS A 355 41.55 -14.96 -35.58
N GLY A 356 41.18 -16.21 -35.28
CA GLY A 356 40.69 -17.20 -36.25
C GLY A 356 39.21 -17.44 -35.91
N LYS A 357 38.28 -16.83 -36.67
CA LYS A 357 37.54 -17.43 -37.78
C LYS A 357 36.72 -18.64 -37.34
N ASP A 358 35.41 -18.46 -37.20
CA ASP A 358 34.52 -19.39 -37.87
C ASP A 358 33.17 -18.81 -38.32
N LYS A 359 32.78 -19.30 -39.49
CA LYS A 359 31.67 -18.87 -40.32
C LYS A 359 30.43 -19.68 -39.98
N LYS A 360 29.33 -18.94 -39.94
CA LYS A 360 27.96 -19.37 -40.17
C LYS A 360 27.86 -20.19 -41.46
N GLU A 361 27.21 -21.35 -41.45
CA GLU A 361 26.55 -21.85 -42.65
C GLU A 361 25.21 -22.54 -42.38
N LYS A 362 24.27 -22.21 -43.27
CA LYS A 362 22.86 -22.60 -43.31
C LYS A 362 22.71 -24.09 -43.57
N GLY A 363 21.68 -24.68 -42.95
CA GLY A 363 21.33 -26.08 -43.14
C GLY A 363 20.76 -26.44 -44.52
N LYS A 364 20.85 -27.74 -44.83
CA LYS A 364 19.87 -28.43 -45.68
C LYS A 364 19.81 -29.94 -45.34
N LYS A 365 18.58 -30.36 -45.04
CA LYS A 365 17.98 -31.72 -45.00
C LYS A 365 18.88 -32.95 -45.27
N GLY A 366 18.80 -33.93 -44.35
CA GLY A 366 19.20 -35.31 -44.59
C GLY A 366 18.67 -36.27 -43.52
N LYS A 367 17.74 -37.14 -43.92
CA LYS A 367 17.02 -38.16 -43.14
C LYS A 367 17.92 -39.38 -42.87
N LYS A 368 18.06 -39.84 -41.62
CA LYS A 368 18.05 -41.25 -41.15
C LYS A 368 18.69 -41.37 -39.76
N GLY A 369 17.98 -42.03 -38.85
CA GLY A 369 18.33 -42.11 -37.44
C GLY A 369 19.37 -43.17 -37.07
N LYS A 370 19.79 -43.14 -35.81
CA LYS A 370 20.20 -44.34 -35.06
C LYS A 370 20.28 -44.04 -33.57
N LYS A 371 19.51 -44.82 -32.80
CA LYS A 371 19.69 -45.25 -31.41
C LYS A 371 20.16 -44.21 -30.39
N GLY A 372 19.19 -43.79 -29.55
CA GLY A 372 19.46 -43.23 -28.24
C GLY A 372 20.25 -44.20 -27.36
N LYS A 373 21.27 -43.66 -26.72
CA LYS A 373 21.91 -44.21 -25.53
C LYS A 373 21.43 -43.32 -24.39
N LYS A 374 20.49 -43.84 -23.59
CA LYS A 374 20.13 -43.30 -22.28
C LYS A 374 21.41 -43.27 -21.44
N GLY A 375 21.89 -42.07 -21.12
CA GLY A 375 22.66 -41.83 -19.92
C GLY A 375 21.72 -41.10 -18.97
N ASP A 376 21.45 -41.70 -17.83
CA ASP A 376 20.80 -41.04 -16.70
C ASP A 376 21.64 -39.81 -16.33
N GLU A 377 21.13 -38.62 -16.59
CA GLU A 377 21.44 -37.47 -15.75
C GLU A 377 20.51 -37.59 -14.55
N GLU A 378 21.05 -38.06 -13.43
CA GLU A 378 20.38 -37.95 -12.14
C GLU A 378 19.95 -36.49 -11.95
N GLU A 379 18.64 -36.23 -11.93
CA GLU A 379 18.10 -34.95 -11.51
C GLU A 379 18.73 -34.60 -10.14
N GLU A 380 19.52 -33.52 -10.09
CA GLU A 380 20.08 -33.03 -8.82
C GLU A 380 18.92 -32.64 -7.89
N SER A 381 18.51 -33.58 -7.06
CA SER A 381 17.43 -33.44 -6.09
C SER A 381 17.87 -32.55 -4.92
N GLY A 382 17.71 -31.24 -5.08
CA GLY A 382 17.90 -30.28 -3.99
C GLY A 382 17.10 -29.00 -4.21
N PHE A 383 16.93 -28.22 -3.15
CA PHE A 383 16.18 -26.98 -3.15
C PHE A 383 16.91 -25.89 -3.94
N VAL A 384 16.19 -25.26 -4.87
CA VAL A 384 16.61 -24.06 -5.59
C VAL A 384 15.50 -23.03 -5.44
N LEU A 385 15.88 -21.79 -5.15
CA LEU A 385 14.94 -20.69 -4.98
C LEU A 385 14.20 -20.42 -6.29
N ALA A 386 12.87 -20.27 -6.25
CA ALA A 386 12.11 -19.97 -7.45
C ALA A 386 12.48 -18.58 -8.02
N PRO A 387 12.38 -18.40 -9.35
CA PRO A 387 12.59 -17.10 -9.96
C PRO A 387 11.56 -16.09 -9.45
N SER A 388 12.04 -14.90 -9.07
CA SER A 388 11.20 -13.82 -8.54
C SER A 388 10.59 -12.96 -9.63
N ASN A 389 9.34 -12.53 -9.43
CA ASN A 389 8.70 -11.52 -10.27
C ASN A 389 9.09 -10.08 -9.88
N PHE A 390 9.65 -9.89 -8.68
CA PHE A 390 9.92 -8.57 -8.10
C PHE A 390 11.41 -8.19 -8.08
N VAL A 391 12.32 -9.15 -8.21
CA VAL A 391 13.77 -8.87 -8.35
C VAL A 391 14.09 -7.90 -9.49
N PRO A 392 13.50 -8.01 -10.70
CA PRO A 392 13.73 -7.02 -11.75
C PRO A 392 13.30 -5.60 -11.35
N THR A 393 12.13 -5.49 -10.70
CA THR A 393 11.59 -4.22 -10.20
C THR A 393 12.52 -3.58 -9.15
N LEU A 394 13.08 -4.39 -8.25
CA LEU A 394 14.07 -3.96 -7.26
C LEU A 394 15.37 -3.53 -7.92
N ASN A 395 15.88 -4.30 -8.88
CA ASN A 395 17.11 -3.99 -9.58
C ASN A 395 17.00 -2.68 -10.38
N ASP A 396 15.91 -2.49 -11.14
CA ASP A 396 15.66 -1.27 -11.90
C ASP A 396 15.58 -0.04 -10.99
N SER A 397 14.91 -0.17 -9.84
CA SER A 397 14.85 0.92 -8.85
C SER A 397 16.21 1.21 -8.22
N SER A 398 17.05 0.19 -8.01
CA SER A 398 18.40 0.34 -7.51
C SER A 398 19.32 1.04 -8.52
N LEU A 399 19.20 0.69 -9.81
CA LEU A 399 19.94 1.34 -10.87
C LEU A 399 19.52 2.81 -11.03
N ASN A 400 18.22 3.09 -10.94
CA ASN A 400 17.71 4.47 -10.97
C ASN A 400 18.23 5.29 -9.78
N TYR A 401 18.27 4.70 -8.59
CA TYR A 401 18.90 5.33 -7.43
C TYR A 401 20.37 5.65 -7.68
N ALA A 402 21.14 4.66 -8.16
CA ALA A 402 22.57 4.80 -8.41
C ALA A 402 22.87 5.89 -9.45
N SER A 403 22.10 5.94 -10.54
CA SER A 403 22.30 6.92 -11.61
C SER A 403 21.86 8.33 -11.23
N THR A 404 20.80 8.45 -10.41
CA THR A 404 20.13 9.75 -10.21
C THR A 404 20.46 10.38 -8.86
N TRP A 405 20.61 9.60 -7.79
CA TRP A 405 20.58 10.09 -6.42
C TRP A 405 21.81 9.74 -5.56
N GLN A 406 22.60 8.73 -5.94
CA GLN A 406 23.72 8.26 -5.10
C GLN A 406 24.80 9.32 -4.89
N ASP A 407 25.22 10.01 -5.96
CA ASP A 407 26.32 10.98 -5.93
C ASP A 407 25.85 12.44 -6.10
N ARG A 408 24.53 12.69 -6.02
CA ARG A 408 23.96 14.03 -6.26
C ARG A 408 24.11 14.89 -5.01
N ASP A 409 24.72 16.07 -5.15
CA ASP A 409 24.81 17.03 -4.03
C ASP A 409 23.48 17.77 -3.84
N GLU A 410 22.95 17.70 -2.62
CA GLU A 410 21.69 18.34 -2.21
C GLU A 410 21.90 19.47 -1.21
N SER A 411 23.14 19.93 -1.01
CA SER A 411 23.48 21.01 -0.08
C SER A 411 22.62 22.27 -0.26
N VAL A 412 22.19 22.55 -1.49
CA VAL A 412 21.36 23.71 -1.87
C VAL A 412 19.85 23.47 -1.65
N ASN A 413 19.37 22.22 -1.68
CA ASN A 413 17.94 21.87 -1.58
C ASN A 413 17.54 21.46 -0.15
N LEU A 414 17.73 22.36 0.82
CA LEU A 414 17.39 22.13 2.23
C LEU A 414 15.89 21.93 2.46
N LEU A 415 15.06 22.59 1.63
CA LEU A 415 13.60 22.50 1.69
C LEU A 415 13.04 21.23 1.05
N GLN A 416 13.88 20.44 0.36
CA GLN A 416 13.49 19.19 -0.33
C GLN A 416 12.34 19.40 -1.33
N LYS A 417 12.37 20.51 -2.07
CA LYS A 417 11.45 20.78 -3.19
C LYS A 417 11.82 19.93 -4.41
N HIS A 418 10.92 19.84 -5.38
CA HIS A 418 11.17 19.10 -6.62
C HIS A 418 12.35 19.68 -7.41
N ASP A 419 13.04 18.80 -8.13
CA ASP A 419 14.11 19.15 -9.03
C ASP A 419 13.56 19.37 -10.45
N VAL A 420 13.73 20.59 -10.95
CA VAL A 420 13.23 21.03 -12.26
C VAL A 420 14.03 20.41 -13.41
N GLU A 421 15.32 20.11 -13.24
CA GLU A 421 16.14 19.51 -14.29
C GLU A 421 15.69 18.07 -14.57
N LEU A 422 15.44 17.30 -13.52
CA LEU A 422 14.89 15.95 -13.65
C LEU A 422 13.50 15.95 -14.30
N ILE A 423 12.69 16.99 -14.06
CA ILE A 423 11.41 17.16 -14.75
C ILE A 423 11.66 17.41 -16.24
N LYS A 424 12.59 18.32 -16.58
CA LYS A 424 12.91 18.64 -17.97
C LYS A 424 13.38 17.41 -18.73
N ASP A 425 14.31 16.65 -18.18
CA ASP A 425 14.85 15.46 -18.86
C ASP A 425 13.79 14.39 -19.08
N ALA A 426 12.91 14.15 -18.10
CA ALA A 426 11.78 13.24 -18.27
C ALA A 426 10.79 13.73 -19.33
N LYS A 427 10.47 15.03 -19.35
CA LYS A 427 9.54 15.63 -20.31
C LYS A 427 10.11 15.77 -21.71
N ARG A 428 11.43 15.95 -21.88
CA ARG A 428 12.10 15.93 -23.18
C ARG A 428 11.85 14.63 -23.93
N VAL A 429 11.97 13.49 -23.26
CA VAL A 429 11.70 12.18 -23.87
C VAL A 429 10.24 12.04 -24.31
N GLU A 430 9.29 12.54 -23.50
CA GLU A 430 7.87 12.56 -23.86
C GLU A 430 7.58 13.47 -25.06
N ILE A 431 8.11 14.70 -25.04
CA ILE A 431 7.93 15.71 -26.09
C ILE A 431 8.58 15.25 -27.40
N GLU A 432 9.80 14.71 -27.35
CA GLU A 432 10.46 14.14 -28.52
C GLU A 432 9.63 13.02 -29.15
N ALA A 433 9.00 12.15 -28.35
CA ALA A 433 8.13 11.09 -28.86
C ALA A 433 6.82 11.63 -29.46
N GLU A 434 6.25 12.69 -28.88
CA GLU A 434 5.04 13.37 -29.40
C GLU A 434 5.36 14.11 -30.72
N ILE A 435 6.44 14.90 -30.76
CA ILE A 435 6.92 15.60 -31.96
C ILE A 435 7.27 14.61 -33.05
N ARG A 436 7.90 13.47 -32.71
CA ARG A 436 8.25 12.43 -33.68
C ARG A 436 7.02 11.92 -34.44
N LYS A 437 5.90 11.68 -33.77
CA LYS A 437 4.66 11.28 -34.45
C LYS A 437 4.16 12.34 -35.44
N GLN A 438 4.23 13.61 -35.05
CA GLN A 438 3.85 14.72 -35.92
C GLN A 438 4.79 14.86 -37.12
N VAL A 439 6.11 14.70 -36.90
CA VAL A 439 7.11 14.72 -37.96
C VAL A 439 6.90 13.55 -38.91
N ASP A 440 6.68 12.33 -38.41
CA ASP A 440 6.46 11.14 -39.24
C ASP A 440 5.24 11.31 -40.17
N GLU A 441 4.15 11.91 -39.68
CA GLU A 441 2.96 12.21 -40.49
C GLU A 441 3.27 13.25 -41.59
N LEU A 442 3.93 14.35 -41.23
CA LEU A 442 4.34 15.39 -42.18
C LEU A 442 5.30 14.85 -43.23
N MET A 443 6.26 14.01 -42.84
CA MET A 443 7.24 13.42 -43.75
C MET A 443 6.60 12.37 -44.69
N ARG A 444 5.55 11.65 -44.25
CA ARG A 444 4.74 10.81 -45.16
C ARG A 444 4.01 11.64 -46.20
N GLU A 445 3.50 12.81 -45.84
CA GLU A 445 2.86 13.75 -46.79
C GLU A 445 3.88 14.34 -47.77
N GLU A 446 5.05 14.77 -47.29
CA GLU A 446 6.15 15.23 -48.15
C GLU A 446 6.56 14.15 -49.16
N LEU A 447 6.70 12.88 -48.74
CA LEU A 447 7.01 11.77 -49.65
C LEU A 447 5.91 11.53 -50.69
N LYS A 448 4.63 11.61 -50.31
CA LYS A 448 3.52 11.51 -51.27
C LYS A 448 3.59 12.63 -52.30
N ASN A 449 3.85 13.85 -51.86
CA ASN A 449 3.97 15.02 -52.73
C ASN A 449 5.20 14.93 -53.66
N LEU A 450 6.35 14.46 -53.15
CA LEU A 450 7.56 14.23 -53.94
C LEU A 450 7.38 13.11 -54.98
N LYS A 451 6.67 12.02 -54.62
CA LYS A 451 6.31 10.94 -55.56
C LYS A 451 5.35 11.45 -56.65
N LEU A 452 4.34 12.24 -56.29
CA LEU A 452 3.39 12.87 -57.23
C LEU A 452 4.05 13.90 -58.16
N ALA A 453 5.06 14.64 -57.68
CA ALA A 453 5.82 15.59 -58.49
C ALA A 453 6.66 14.89 -59.57
N ILE A 454 7.31 13.77 -59.22
CA ILE A 454 8.05 12.96 -60.19
C ILE A 454 7.12 12.28 -61.22
N GLU A 455 5.93 11.86 -60.81
CA GLU A 455 4.94 11.31 -61.75
C GLU A 455 4.38 12.37 -62.71
N LYS A 456 4.28 13.64 -62.29
CA LYS A 456 3.93 14.76 -63.18
C LYS A 456 5.04 15.08 -64.19
N ASP A 457 6.32 14.93 -63.81
CA ASP A 457 7.46 15.08 -64.72
C ASP A 457 7.65 13.89 -65.68
N LYS A 458 7.14 12.69 -65.32
CA LYS A 458 7.22 11.47 -66.15
C LYS A 458 6.04 11.25 -67.12
N GLY A 459 5.29 12.30 -67.47
CA GLY A 459 4.68 12.40 -68.80
C GLY A 459 3.16 12.61 -68.88
N LYS A 460 2.76 13.49 -69.81
CA LYS A 460 1.43 13.52 -70.44
C LYS A 460 1.11 12.14 -71.04
N GLY A 461 0.07 11.47 -70.57
CA GLY A 461 -0.36 10.22 -71.21
C GLY A 461 -1.55 9.47 -70.57
N LYS A 462 -2.76 9.88 -70.93
CA LYS A 462 -4.04 9.13 -71.03
C LYS A 462 -4.72 8.51 -69.78
N LYS A 463 -5.96 8.97 -69.60
CA LYS A 463 -7.07 8.39 -68.81
C LYS A 463 -7.64 7.08 -69.41
N GLY A 464 -8.10 6.21 -68.51
CA GLY A 464 -9.21 5.25 -68.68
C GLY A 464 -8.88 3.90 -68.03
N LYS A 465 -9.75 3.16 -67.33
CA LYS A 465 -11.17 3.27 -66.95
C LYS A 465 -11.39 2.23 -65.81
N LYS A 466 -12.36 2.50 -64.93
CA LYS A 466 -12.79 1.73 -63.75
C LYS A 466 -13.01 0.22 -63.96
N GLY A 467 -12.63 -0.58 -62.94
CA GLY A 467 -13.09 -1.95 -62.70
C GLY A 467 -13.32 -2.26 -61.21
N LYS A 468 -14.58 -2.12 -60.76
CA LYS A 468 -15.30 -2.77 -59.65
C LYS A 468 -14.70 -2.93 -58.23
N LYS A 469 -15.31 -2.17 -57.31
CA LYS A 469 -15.43 -2.40 -55.85
C LYS A 469 -15.96 -3.80 -55.53
N GLY A 470 -15.19 -4.59 -54.78
CA GLY A 470 -15.66 -5.69 -53.95
C GLY A 470 -15.73 -5.25 -52.49
N LYS A 471 -16.95 -5.01 -52.00
CA LYS A 471 -17.27 -4.70 -50.60
C LYS A 471 -17.20 -6.01 -49.80
N LYS A 472 -16.31 -6.13 -48.81
CA LYS A 472 -16.48 -7.09 -47.71
C LYS A 472 -15.92 -6.49 -46.43
N GLY A 473 -16.85 -6.14 -45.54
CA GLY A 473 -16.54 -5.65 -44.20
C GLY A 473 -15.70 -6.67 -43.44
N LYS A 474 -14.63 -6.18 -42.81
CA LYS A 474 -13.82 -6.95 -41.88
C LYS A 474 -14.68 -7.15 -40.62
N LYS A 475 -15.33 -8.31 -40.55
CA LYS A 475 -15.96 -8.84 -39.33
C LYS A 475 -14.92 -8.76 -38.21
N GLY A 476 -15.18 -7.93 -37.21
CA GLY A 476 -14.45 -7.94 -35.95
C GLY A 476 -14.41 -9.37 -35.42
N LYS A 477 -13.20 -9.89 -35.29
CA LYS A 477 -12.92 -11.20 -34.69
C LYS A 477 -13.28 -11.04 -33.21
N LYS A 478 -14.51 -11.42 -32.85
CA LYS A 478 -14.93 -11.56 -31.44
C LYS A 478 -13.92 -12.50 -30.80
N GLY A 479 -13.02 -11.92 -30.00
CA GLY A 479 -12.20 -12.66 -29.06
C GLY A 479 -13.13 -13.57 -28.27
N LYS A 480 -12.73 -14.83 -28.18
CA LYS A 480 -13.37 -15.88 -27.40
C LYS A 480 -13.38 -15.40 -25.95
N LYS A 481 -14.42 -14.67 -25.55
CA LYS A 481 -14.68 -14.33 -24.15
C LYS A 481 -14.75 -15.67 -23.45
N GLY A 482 -13.75 -15.97 -22.64
CA GLY A 482 -13.83 -17.00 -21.63
C GLY A 482 -15.18 -16.87 -20.95
N LYS A 483 -15.79 -18.02 -20.65
CA LYS A 483 -17.12 -18.21 -20.07
C LYS A 483 -17.24 -17.35 -18.79
N LYS A 484 -17.49 -16.04 -18.94
CA LYS A 484 -17.81 -15.14 -17.85
C LYS A 484 -19.15 -15.62 -17.33
N GLU A 485 -19.23 -15.85 -16.02
CA GLU A 485 -20.47 -16.18 -15.34
C GLU A 485 -21.59 -15.29 -15.86
N LYS A 486 -22.74 -15.89 -16.16
CA LYS A 486 -23.89 -15.18 -16.69
C LYS A 486 -24.33 -14.19 -15.60
N ASP A 487 -24.05 -12.90 -15.81
CA ASP A 487 -24.46 -11.85 -14.88
C ASP A 487 -25.97 -11.94 -14.70
N LEU A 488 -26.42 -12.12 -13.46
CA LEU A 488 -27.83 -12.25 -13.09
C LEU A 488 -28.52 -10.87 -12.92
N THR A 489 -27.75 -9.78 -13.00
CA THR A 489 -28.14 -8.39 -12.77
C THR A 489 -27.62 -7.41 -13.85
N PRO A 490 -27.62 -7.73 -15.16
CA PRO A 490 -27.01 -6.88 -16.18
C PRO A 490 -27.70 -5.52 -16.35
N ASP A 491 -29.00 -5.45 -16.04
CA ASP A 491 -29.84 -4.26 -16.22
C ASP A 491 -29.84 -3.29 -15.01
N ARG A 492 -29.12 -3.63 -13.92
CA ARG A 492 -29.08 -2.82 -12.68
C ARG A 492 -27.73 -2.10 -12.53
N SER A 493 -27.79 -0.86 -12.04
CA SER A 493 -26.58 -0.08 -11.74
C SER A 493 -25.86 -0.60 -10.49
N ILE A 494 -24.55 -0.37 -10.40
CA ILE A 494 -23.74 -0.83 -9.26
C ILE A 494 -24.13 -0.05 -7.98
N GLU A 495 -24.51 1.22 -8.11
CA GLU A 495 -24.94 2.06 -7.00
C GLU A 495 -26.27 1.58 -6.41
N ASP A 496 -27.22 1.18 -7.26
CA ASP A 496 -28.48 0.58 -6.80
C ASP A 496 -28.22 -0.72 -6.03
N LEU A 497 -27.37 -1.60 -6.57
CA LEU A 497 -26.98 -2.83 -5.90
C LEU A 497 -26.26 -2.57 -4.57
N TYR A 498 -25.42 -1.53 -4.50
CA TYR A 498 -24.77 -1.12 -3.26
C TYR A 498 -25.81 -0.66 -2.22
N THR A 499 -26.78 0.17 -2.63
CA THR A 499 -27.84 0.64 -1.72
C THR A 499 -28.73 -0.51 -1.24
N GLU A 500 -29.04 -1.48 -2.10
CA GLU A 500 -29.78 -2.70 -1.74
C GLU A 500 -29.01 -3.51 -0.68
N LEU A 501 -27.71 -3.74 -0.89
CA LEU A 501 -26.89 -4.51 0.05
C LEU A 501 -26.66 -3.80 1.39
N VAL A 502 -26.60 -2.46 1.41
CA VAL A 502 -26.58 -1.69 2.67
C VAL A 502 -27.93 -1.79 3.36
N ARG A 503 -29.04 -1.69 2.63
CA ARG A 503 -30.40 -1.83 3.18
C ARG A 503 -30.63 -3.20 3.80
N GLU A 504 -30.11 -4.23 3.15
CA GLU A 504 -30.16 -5.59 3.65
C GLU A 504 -29.11 -5.87 4.75
N GLY A 505 -28.40 -4.85 5.25
CA GLY A 505 -27.42 -5.02 6.34
C GLY A 505 -26.27 -5.97 5.99
N ILE A 506 -26.01 -6.18 4.69
CA ILE A 506 -24.93 -7.04 4.19
C ILE A 506 -23.66 -6.22 4.11
N ILE A 507 -23.74 -4.98 3.63
CA ILE A 507 -22.63 -4.03 3.76
C ILE A 507 -22.76 -3.34 5.12
N VAL A 508 -21.75 -3.52 5.98
CA VAL A 508 -21.77 -3.05 7.37
C VAL A 508 -20.70 -1.98 7.58
N LYS A 509 -21.04 -0.94 8.35
CA LYS A 509 -20.05 0.04 8.80
C LYS A 509 -19.07 -0.62 9.77
N CYS A 510 -17.81 -0.73 9.35
CA CYS A 510 -16.75 -1.26 10.20
C CYS A 510 -16.33 -0.22 11.26
N PRO A 511 -16.27 -0.59 12.56
CA PRO A 511 -15.58 0.21 13.57
C PRO A 511 -14.11 0.44 13.18
N LYS A 512 -13.60 1.65 13.44
CA LYS A 512 -12.21 2.01 13.17
C LYS A 512 -11.31 1.44 14.26
N THR A 513 -10.61 0.36 13.94
CA THR A 513 -9.69 -0.34 14.86
C THR A 513 -8.37 -0.54 14.15
N ARG A 514 -7.23 -0.27 14.80
CA ARG A 514 -5.90 -0.49 14.19
C ARG A 514 -5.32 -1.85 14.55
N LEU A 515 -4.48 -2.41 13.68
CA LEU A 515 -3.82 -3.69 13.99
C LEU A 515 -2.84 -3.56 15.18
N SER A 516 -2.27 -2.37 15.36
CA SER A 516 -1.39 -2.05 16.50
C SER A 516 -2.11 -2.11 17.86
N GLU A 517 -3.43 -1.96 17.90
CA GLU A 517 -4.23 -2.05 19.13
C GLU A 517 -4.47 -3.50 19.57
N TYR A 518 -4.19 -4.49 18.71
CA TYR A 518 -4.28 -5.90 19.07
C TYR A 518 -3.08 -6.28 19.94
N VAL A 519 -3.26 -6.34 21.26
CA VAL A 519 -2.17 -6.57 22.22
C VAL A 519 -1.92 -8.07 22.44
N GLY A 520 -0.65 -8.47 22.51
CA GLY A 520 -0.26 -9.81 22.91
C GLY A 520 1.26 -9.99 23.01
N GLU A 521 1.67 -11.16 23.49
CA GLU A 521 3.07 -11.50 23.74
C GLU A 521 3.70 -12.28 22.58
N TYR A 522 5.04 -12.22 22.52
CA TYR A 522 5.86 -12.98 21.57
C TYR A 522 6.38 -14.26 22.21
N SER A 523 6.43 -15.36 21.46
CA SER A 523 7.00 -16.63 21.94
C SER A 523 8.49 -16.70 21.63
N PHE A 524 9.34 -16.59 22.65
CA PHE A 524 10.81 -16.63 22.49
C PHE A 524 11.42 -18.04 22.46
N LEU A 525 10.62 -19.07 22.73
CA LEU A 525 11.09 -20.45 22.89
C LEU A 525 10.52 -21.38 21.83
N ALA A 526 9.90 -20.86 20.78
CA ALA A 526 9.17 -21.66 19.81
C ALA A 526 10.10 -22.63 19.08
N THR A 527 11.28 -22.18 18.64
CA THR A 527 12.26 -23.08 17.99
C THR A 527 12.79 -24.14 18.94
N THR A 528 13.00 -23.79 20.22
CA THR A 528 13.46 -24.75 21.25
C THR A 528 12.39 -25.81 21.53
N LEU A 529 11.12 -25.42 21.61
CA LEU A 529 10.00 -26.35 21.79
C LEU A 529 9.90 -27.32 20.61
N ARG A 530 10.04 -26.84 19.37
CA ARG A 530 10.04 -27.70 18.18
C ARG A 530 11.19 -28.71 18.18
N ARG A 531 12.39 -28.32 18.62
CA ARG A 531 13.52 -29.26 18.80
C ARG A 531 13.22 -30.35 19.82
N SER A 532 12.37 -30.07 20.81
CA SER A 532 11.90 -31.06 21.79
C SER A 532 10.72 -31.92 21.31
N GLY A 533 10.27 -31.75 20.06
CA GLY A 533 9.14 -32.47 19.48
C GLY A 533 7.76 -31.95 19.91
N ILE A 534 7.70 -30.77 20.54
CA ILE A 534 6.46 -30.11 20.94
C ILE A 534 6.18 -28.99 19.95
N GLU A 535 5.04 -29.05 19.25
CA GLU A 535 4.62 -27.95 18.38
C GLU A 535 4.08 -26.78 19.24
N PRO A 536 4.70 -25.60 19.18
CA PRO A 536 4.29 -24.46 19.97
C PRO A 536 2.95 -23.91 19.47
N MET A 537 2.16 -23.37 20.40
CA MET A 537 0.97 -22.60 20.04
C MET A 537 1.40 -21.27 19.42
N PRO A 538 0.73 -20.80 18.36
CA PRO A 538 1.11 -19.56 17.68
C PRO A 538 0.94 -18.36 18.61
N SER A 539 1.93 -17.46 18.60
CA SER A 539 1.86 -16.23 19.37
C SER A 539 0.98 -15.18 18.68
N VAL A 540 0.58 -14.15 19.42
CA VAL A 540 -0.21 -13.04 18.85
C VAL A 540 0.59 -12.32 17.75
N TYR A 541 1.90 -12.27 17.89
CA TYR A 541 2.79 -11.68 16.89
C TYR A 541 2.78 -12.46 15.57
N ASP A 542 2.77 -13.79 15.66
CA ASP A 542 2.69 -14.64 14.48
C ASP A 542 1.36 -14.47 13.76
N VAL A 543 0.26 -14.37 14.52
CA VAL A 543 -1.07 -14.10 13.96
C VAL A 543 -1.12 -12.73 13.27
N LYS A 544 -0.60 -11.67 13.91
CA LYS A 544 -0.51 -10.33 13.29
C LYS A 544 0.26 -10.37 11.98
N ARG A 545 1.43 -11.02 12.00
CA ARG A 545 2.29 -11.13 10.83
C ARG A 545 1.60 -11.86 9.69
N LEU A 546 0.93 -12.98 9.96
CA LEU A 546 0.16 -13.71 8.94
C LEU A 546 -0.99 -12.88 8.37
N VAL A 547 -1.70 -12.13 9.22
CA VAL A 547 -2.77 -11.22 8.77
C VAL A 547 -2.19 -10.10 7.89
N THR A 548 -1.04 -9.54 8.26
CA THR A 548 -0.37 -8.51 7.45
C THR A 548 0.09 -9.07 6.10
N GLU A 549 0.76 -10.22 6.09
CA GLU A 549 1.30 -10.86 4.89
C GLU A 549 0.21 -11.35 3.94
N HIS A 550 -0.82 -12.03 4.44
CA HIS A 550 -1.83 -12.65 3.57
C HIS A 550 -3.02 -11.74 3.24
N CYS A 551 -3.37 -10.80 4.12
CA CYS A 551 -4.52 -9.92 3.90
C CYS A 551 -4.10 -8.50 3.52
N ILE A 552 -3.29 -7.83 4.35
CA ILE A 552 -3.12 -6.38 4.25
C ILE A 552 -2.18 -6.02 3.08
N LEU A 553 -0.99 -6.60 3.01
CA LEU A 553 0.01 -6.28 1.99
C LEU A 553 -0.47 -6.58 0.55
N PRO A 554 -1.12 -7.72 0.26
CA PRO A 554 -1.58 -8.02 -1.10
C PRO A 554 -2.77 -7.16 -1.53
N MET A 555 -3.55 -6.60 -0.60
CA MET A 555 -4.68 -5.71 -0.93
C MET A 555 -4.29 -4.25 -1.01
N GLY A 556 -3.18 -3.84 -0.39
CA GLY A 556 -2.80 -2.43 -0.28
C GLY A 556 -2.18 -1.83 -1.54
N SER A 557 -1.55 -2.63 -2.40
CA SER A 557 -0.93 -2.16 -3.66
C SER A 557 -1.35 -3.03 -4.84
N GLN A 558 -1.86 -2.40 -5.90
CA GLN A 558 -2.30 -3.09 -7.11
C GLN A 558 -1.15 -3.83 -7.81
N ALA A 559 0.05 -3.23 -7.84
CA ALA A 559 1.24 -3.83 -8.45
C ALA A 559 1.66 -5.12 -7.74
N VAL A 560 1.53 -5.14 -6.41
CA VAL A 560 1.78 -6.33 -5.58
C VAL A 560 0.67 -7.35 -5.81
N HIS A 561 -0.59 -6.93 -5.78
CA HIS A 561 -1.75 -7.81 -5.96
C HIS A 561 -1.69 -8.65 -7.24
N GLU A 562 -1.23 -8.06 -8.34
CA GLU A 562 -1.18 -8.73 -9.66
C GLU A 562 -0.02 -9.73 -9.81
N LYS A 563 1.10 -9.49 -9.14
CA LYS A 563 2.36 -10.24 -9.34
C LYS A 563 2.71 -11.18 -8.19
N ALA A 564 2.22 -10.91 -6.98
CA ALA A 564 2.54 -11.67 -5.79
C ALA A 564 1.70 -12.95 -5.66
N PRO A 565 2.22 -13.98 -4.96
CA PRO A 565 1.41 -15.13 -4.57
C PRO A 565 0.30 -14.68 -3.62
N HIS A 566 -0.94 -14.64 -4.12
CA HIS A 566 -2.11 -14.16 -3.37
C HIS A 566 -2.97 -15.32 -2.85
N ILE A 567 -3.30 -15.28 -1.56
CA ILE A 567 -4.26 -16.18 -0.92
C ILE A 567 -5.63 -15.48 -0.82
N PRO A 568 -6.67 -15.94 -1.54
CA PRO A 568 -7.96 -15.26 -1.59
C PRO A 568 -8.85 -15.46 -0.37
N SER A 569 -8.49 -16.38 0.53
CA SER A 569 -9.32 -16.76 1.67
C SER A 569 -8.48 -17.07 2.90
N LEU A 570 -8.86 -16.50 4.04
CA LEU A 570 -8.26 -16.77 5.34
C LEU A 570 -9.32 -17.28 6.31
N MET A 571 -9.01 -18.34 7.06
CA MET A 571 -9.86 -18.84 8.14
C MET A 571 -9.21 -18.59 9.50
N ILE A 572 -9.82 -17.72 10.30
CA ILE A 572 -9.35 -17.44 11.66
C ILE A 572 -10.15 -18.31 12.65
N THR A 573 -9.45 -19.29 13.25
CA THR A 573 -10.02 -20.17 14.28
C THR A 573 -9.48 -19.83 15.66
N GLY A 574 -10.27 -20.13 16.70
CA GLY A 574 -9.87 -19.91 18.08
C GLY A 574 -11.06 -19.82 19.03
N PRO A 575 -10.82 -19.81 20.35
CA PRO A 575 -11.85 -19.68 21.37
C PRO A 575 -12.73 -18.43 21.21
N ARG A 576 -13.86 -18.39 21.91
CA ARG A 576 -14.68 -17.17 21.99
C ARG A 576 -13.95 -16.13 22.84
N GLY A 577 -14.01 -14.86 22.44
CA GLY A 577 -13.43 -13.74 23.19
C GLY A 577 -11.99 -13.35 22.83
N VAL A 578 -11.29 -14.09 21.96
CA VAL A 578 -9.89 -13.80 21.58
C VAL A 578 -9.72 -12.69 20.53
N GLY A 579 -10.73 -11.83 20.32
CA GLY A 579 -10.62 -10.72 19.37
C GLY A 579 -10.65 -11.09 17.88
N LYS A 580 -11.16 -12.27 17.48
CA LYS A 580 -11.29 -12.68 16.06
C LYS A 580 -11.97 -11.63 15.17
N LYS A 581 -13.07 -11.03 15.67
CA LYS A 581 -13.77 -9.94 14.97
C LYS A 581 -12.97 -8.63 14.94
N MET A 582 -12.15 -8.38 15.97
CA MET A 582 -11.28 -7.21 16.02
C MET A 582 -10.19 -7.28 14.95
N LEU A 583 -9.62 -8.46 14.70
CA LEU A 583 -8.66 -8.67 13.60
C LEU A 583 -9.26 -8.36 12.23
N LEU A 584 -10.49 -8.84 11.97
CA LEU A 584 -11.23 -8.50 10.75
C LEU A 584 -11.43 -6.98 10.59
N GLN A 585 -11.85 -6.32 11.68
CA GLN A 585 -12.05 -4.86 11.69
C GLN A 585 -10.74 -4.10 11.45
N ALA A 586 -9.63 -4.60 12.01
CA ALA A 586 -8.30 -4.07 11.76
C ALA A 586 -7.92 -4.18 10.28
N VAL A 587 -8.08 -5.35 9.66
CA VAL A 587 -7.81 -5.52 8.22
C VAL A 587 -8.63 -4.55 7.38
N CYS A 588 -9.93 -4.39 7.67
CA CYS A 588 -10.79 -3.46 6.94
C CYS A 588 -10.35 -2.00 7.12
N THR A 589 -9.91 -1.63 8.33
CA THR A 589 -9.47 -0.25 8.64
C THR A 589 -8.13 0.08 7.98
N GLU A 590 -7.17 -0.84 8.02
CA GLU A 590 -5.81 -0.64 7.50
C GLU A 590 -5.74 -0.60 5.97
N VAL A 591 -6.65 -1.32 5.31
CA VAL A 591 -6.76 -1.34 3.83
C VAL A 591 -7.81 -0.34 3.32
N GLY A 592 -8.72 0.12 4.17
CA GLY A 592 -9.87 0.95 3.76
C GLY A 592 -10.90 0.14 2.96
N ALA A 593 -11.09 -1.13 3.30
CA ALA A 593 -11.95 -2.05 2.57
C ALA A 593 -13.43 -1.98 3.02
N ASN A 594 -14.34 -2.24 2.09
CA ASN A 594 -15.76 -2.46 2.43
C ASN A 594 -15.94 -3.83 3.10
N LEU A 595 -16.74 -3.89 4.17
CA LEU A 595 -17.04 -5.12 4.87
C LEU A 595 -18.41 -5.67 4.44
N PHE A 596 -18.41 -6.87 3.87
CA PHE A 596 -19.62 -7.64 3.55
C PHE A 596 -19.81 -8.72 4.61
N ASP A 597 -20.86 -8.65 5.42
CA ASP A 597 -21.19 -9.63 6.45
C ASP A 597 -22.19 -10.68 5.92
N LEU A 598 -21.65 -11.85 5.57
CA LEU A 598 -22.37 -13.04 5.14
C LEU A 598 -22.55 -14.06 6.27
N THR A 599 -22.58 -13.62 7.53
CA THR A 599 -22.90 -14.48 8.66
C THR A 599 -24.27 -15.16 8.45
N PRO A 600 -24.42 -16.48 8.67
CA PRO A 600 -25.66 -17.21 8.42
C PRO A 600 -26.88 -16.61 9.13
N ALA A 601 -26.70 -16.04 10.32
CA ALA A 601 -27.74 -15.36 11.06
C ALA A 601 -28.23 -14.06 10.40
N ASN A 602 -27.38 -13.39 9.60
CA ASN A 602 -27.72 -12.16 8.88
C ASN A 602 -28.38 -12.46 7.53
N ILE A 603 -28.01 -13.57 6.89
CA ILE A 603 -28.58 -14.02 5.61
C ILE A 603 -29.94 -14.72 5.79
N ALA A 604 -30.19 -15.29 6.96
CA ALA A 604 -31.46 -15.94 7.27
C ALA A 604 -32.63 -14.98 6.96
N ASP A 605 -33.65 -15.50 6.27
CA ASP A 605 -34.89 -14.83 5.87
C ASP A 605 -34.82 -13.73 4.78
N ARG A 606 -33.66 -13.13 4.49
CA ARG A 606 -33.55 -12.05 3.47
C ARG A 606 -33.61 -12.55 2.03
N TYR A 607 -32.89 -13.64 1.73
CA TYR A 607 -32.79 -14.22 0.39
C TYR A 607 -33.16 -15.71 0.41
N PRO A 608 -34.47 -16.05 0.48
CA PRO A 608 -34.90 -17.43 0.58
C PRO A 608 -34.64 -18.23 -0.70
N GLY A 609 -34.17 -19.47 -0.52
CA GLY A 609 -33.96 -20.45 -1.58
C GLY A 609 -32.61 -20.35 -2.31
N LYS A 610 -32.24 -21.43 -3.04
CA LYS A 610 -30.96 -21.54 -3.75
C LYS A 610 -30.76 -20.45 -4.81
N ALA A 611 -31.83 -20.03 -5.49
CA ALA A 611 -31.78 -18.98 -6.49
C ALA A 611 -31.53 -17.58 -5.88
N GLY A 612 -32.15 -17.30 -4.72
CA GLY A 612 -31.93 -16.05 -3.97
C GLY A 612 -30.50 -15.96 -3.44
N LEU A 613 -29.97 -17.05 -2.90
CA LEU A 613 -28.57 -17.09 -2.43
C LEU A 613 -27.57 -16.89 -3.57
N ASN A 614 -27.78 -17.53 -4.72
CA ASN A 614 -26.93 -17.34 -5.89
C ASN A 614 -26.98 -15.89 -6.40
N MET A 615 -28.16 -15.26 -6.35
CA MET A 615 -28.32 -13.84 -6.67
C MET A 615 -27.53 -12.96 -5.69
N LEU A 616 -27.66 -13.22 -4.39
CA LEU A 616 -26.94 -12.48 -3.36
C LEU A 616 -25.42 -12.59 -3.54
N LEU A 617 -24.89 -13.81 -3.68
CA LEU A 617 -23.46 -14.03 -3.91
C LEU A 617 -23.00 -13.30 -5.17
N HIS A 618 -23.79 -13.39 -6.26
CA HIS A 618 -23.50 -12.67 -7.49
C HIS A 618 -23.45 -11.14 -7.28
N MET A 619 -24.42 -10.57 -6.55
CA MET A 619 -24.43 -9.14 -6.22
C MET A 619 -23.22 -8.74 -5.38
N VAL A 620 -22.90 -9.50 -4.33
CA VAL A 620 -21.75 -9.26 -3.44
C VAL A 620 -20.45 -9.28 -4.22
N PHE A 621 -20.23 -10.26 -5.10
CA PHE A 621 -19.03 -10.31 -5.93
C PHE A 621 -18.98 -9.20 -6.99
N LYS A 622 -20.12 -8.82 -7.57
CA LYS A 622 -20.20 -7.73 -8.55
C LYS A 622 -19.90 -6.38 -7.91
N VAL A 623 -20.54 -6.07 -6.79
CA VAL A 623 -20.32 -4.83 -6.02
C VAL A 623 -18.93 -4.83 -5.40
N GLY A 624 -18.48 -5.93 -4.80
CA GLY A 624 -17.15 -6.04 -4.18
C GLY A 624 -15.98 -5.86 -5.17
N LYS A 625 -16.12 -6.35 -6.42
CA LYS A 625 -15.11 -6.10 -7.47
C LYS A 625 -15.11 -4.65 -7.95
N ALA A 626 -16.28 -4.02 -8.05
CA ALA A 626 -16.40 -2.63 -8.46
C ALA A 626 -15.92 -1.64 -7.38
N TRP A 627 -16.16 -1.98 -6.10
CA TRP A 627 -15.81 -1.16 -4.95
C TRP A 627 -14.59 -1.73 -4.19
N ALA A 628 -13.62 -2.27 -4.93
CA ALA A 628 -12.37 -2.74 -4.36
C ALA A 628 -11.62 -1.60 -3.62
N PRO A 629 -10.91 -1.89 -2.51
CA PRO A 629 -10.79 -3.19 -1.84
C PRO A 629 -12.04 -3.57 -1.04
N SER A 630 -12.32 -4.87 -0.93
CA SER A 630 -13.53 -5.40 -0.28
C SER A 630 -13.24 -6.72 0.44
N VAL A 631 -13.76 -6.88 1.66
CA VAL A 631 -13.58 -8.06 2.51
C VAL A 631 -14.94 -8.71 2.74
N VAL A 632 -15.04 -10.00 2.43
CA VAL A 632 -16.23 -10.81 2.70
C VAL A 632 -16.00 -11.61 3.98
N PHE A 633 -16.82 -11.36 4.98
CA PHE A 633 -16.79 -12.04 6.25
C PHE A 633 -17.91 -13.07 6.34
N ILE A 634 -17.55 -14.31 6.69
CA ILE A 634 -18.52 -15.37 7.01
C ILE A 634 -18.31 -15.71 8.48
N GLY A 635 -19.20 -15.23 9.35
CA GLY A 635 -19.19 -15.57 10.77
C GLY A 635 -19.75 -16.98 11.02
N ASP A 636 -19.27 -17.63 12.08
CA ASP A 636 -19.70 -18.97 12.51
C ASP A 636 -19.77 -19.98 11.34
N CYS A 637 -18.71 -20.00 10.54
CA CYS A 637 -18.55 -20.86 9.36
C CYS A 637 -19.03 -22.30 9.60
N GLU A 638 -18.74 -22.87 10.77
CA GLU A 638 -19.13 -24.23 11.12
C GLU A 638 -20.63 -24.50 10.94
N LYS A 639 -21.50 -23.49 11.12
CA LYS A 639 -22.95 -23.59 10.94
C LYS A 639 -23.36 -23.72 9.47
N THR A 640 -22.60 -23.08 8.59
CA THR A 640 -22.84 -23.05 7.15
C THR A 640 -22.56 -24.39 6.48
N TRP A 641 -21.55 -25.12 6.98
CA TRP A 641 -21.06 -26.38 6.42
C TRP A 641 -21.46 -27.63 7.22
N MET A 642 -22.46 -27.54 8.11
CA MET A 642 -22.94 -28.71 8.87
C MET A 642 -23.66 -29.72 7.97
N LYS A 643 -23.25 -31.00 8.05
CA LYS A 643 -23.94 -32.12 7.37
C LYS A 643 -25.35 -32.40 7.91
N LYS A 644 -25.60 -32.15 9.20
CA LYS A 644 -26.92 -32.29 9.85
C LYS A 644 -27.06 -31.20 10.92
N VAL A 645 -28.14 -30.41 10.85
CA VAL A 645 -28.44 -29.37 11.84
C VAL A 645 -28.94 -30.03 13.14
N PRO A 646 -28.27 -29.81 14.30
CA PRO A 646 -28.73 -30.30 15.60
C PRO A 646 -30.16 -29.79 15.92
N LYS A 647 -30.97 -30.61 16.61
CA LYS A 647 -32.38 -30.25 16.93
C LYS A 647 -32.52 -28.94 17.72
N THR A 648 -31.47 -28.54 18.46
CA THR A 648 -31.39 -27.30 19.24
C THR A 648 -31.24 -26.03 18.38
N ASP A 649 -30.62 -26.12 17.20
CA ASP A 649 -30.33 -24.98 16.32
C ASP A 649 -31.33 -24.85 15.15
N LYS A 650 -32.28 -25.79 15.03
CA LYS A 650 -33.28 -25.81 13.95
C LYS A 650 -34.18 -24.59 13.88
N VAL A 651 -34.31 -23.84 14.98
CA VAL A 651 -35.20 -22.66 15.05
C VAL A 651 -34.60 -21.45 14.30
N LYS A 652 -33.32 -21.48 13.89
CA LYS A 652 -32.65 -20.32 13.27
C LYS A 652 -31.89 -20.58 11.97
N LEU A 653 -31.73 -21.83 11.52
CA LEU A 653 -30.85 -22.14 10.37
C LEU A 653 -31.44 -23.24 9.46
N SER A 654 -31.76 -22.86 8.22
CA SER A 654 -31.87 -23.80 7.11
C SER A 654 -30.47 -24.06 6.52
N PRO A 655 -30.08 -25.31 6.22
CA PRO A 655 -28.75 -25.61 5.67
C PRO A 655 -28.56 -24.93 4.30
N ILE A 656 -27.52 -24.11 4.21
CA ILE A 656 -27.30 -23.15 3.11
C ILE A 656 -26.58 -23.80 1.90
N PHE A 657 -25.83 -24.90 2.12
CA PHE A 657 -24.97 -25.52 1.10
C PHE A 657 -25.17 -27.02 0.97
N HIS A 658 -26.40 -27.48 0.68
CA HIS A 658 -26.66 -28.84 0.16
C HIS A 658 -27.66 -28.76 -1.00
#